data_AF-A0A5K1IKY9-F1
#
_entry.id   AF-A0A5K1IKY9-F1
#
_cell.length_a   1.000
_cell.length_b   1.000
_cell.length_c   1.000
_cell.angle_alpha   90.00
_cell.angle_beta   90.00
_cell.angle_gamma   90.00
#
_symmetry.space_group_name_H-M   'P 1'
#
loop_
_entity.id
_entity.type
_entity.pdbx_description
1 polymer ?
#
loop_
_entity_poly.entity_id
_entity_poly.type
_entity_poly.pdbx_seq_one_letter_code
_entity_poly.pdbx_strand_id
1 'polypeptide(L)'
;MKKSRPDTVPMSGVWGNAKGAMLDKQIPAHRATKTPVITEEEREAIARVRNTPGKHPRQAIPFSLGMVLVTLGVVYGDIGTSPMYVMKAIVGGNGGLSSVNEEMVLGALSLVIWTLTLVTTVKYVLVAMKADNNGEGGIFALYSLVKHYSKYLIIPAMIGGATLLADGILTPAVTVTTAIEGLRTIPLGTLLVGGDQGRVVAITIAIICLLFAVQRSGTSSIGRAFGPVMTLWFGFLGVAGAMALAYDPSVLRALNPVYGVTFLFSAQNYAGPMILGSVFLATTGAEALYSDMGHVGRVNIYASWPFVKLCLILNYLGQGAWLLSHAQDTGLQKLADLNPFFQMLPEGLRPFAVLLSTAAAIIASQALITGSFTLVSEAARLDLMPHMQVHYPSATKGQLYIPMVNTIMWIGCVGVVLLFQTSSHMEAAYGLAITLTMLMTTILLFVYLTRIRQRRLLAAVFLVFFGAIEISFFASSLTKFLHGGYVTLLMATILFLVMLVWRRGTAIERAQTVFLPIRNYVDQLGKLRADESYPLLADNLVFLVNGSDPGMIDRDVLYSILDKHPKRARAYWFISVLVSDEPYRRTYTVDSFGTDYVFKVHLKLGFRENQRVNTYLRQVVATLMRTGELPPQEHEYSVYRRRSDIGDFRFCMLRKTLVPETEISRMDHHVMAVKYAIRRICGSPARWFGLENSSTLIEYVPLFALMRPSASLEREPLSYDEQAAPHTDDASEDLFSSGISAEKTRAVRGMEMDPTESMPTLK
;
A
#
# COMPACT_ATOMS: atom_id res chain seq x y z
N MET A 1 72.07 -9.91 33.15
CA MET A 1 71.77 -10.30 34.56
C MET A 1 70.68 -11.36 34.50
N LYS A 2 70.86 -12.60 34.98
CA LYS A 2 70.74 -13.05 36.39
C LYS A 2 69.38 -12.60 36.99
N LYS A 3 68.49 -13.47 37.51
CA LYS A 3 68.66 -14.76 38.22
C LYS A 3 67.37 -15.63 38.08
N SER A 4 67.46 -16.90 37.67
CA SER A 4 67.33 -18.17 38.46
C SER A 4 65.89 -18.57 38.87
N ARG A 5 65.28 -19.69 38.40
CA ARG A 5 65.58 -21.15 38.63
C ARG A 5 65.22 -21.64 40.06
N PRO A 6 64.93 -22.95 40.30
CA PRO A 6 64.50 -24.04 39.37
C PRO A 6 63.49 -25.07 39.97
N ASP A 7 63.41 -26.25 39.30
CA ASP A 7 63.07 -27.60 39.79
C ASP A 7 61.58 -27.99 39.99
N THR A 8 61.13 -29.26 39.82
CA THR A 8 61.84 -30.54 39.52
C THR A 8 60.99 -31.52 38.65
N VAL A 9 61.56 -32.68 38.30
CA VAL A 9 60.93 -33.89 37.69
C VAL A 9 61.21 -35.10 38.61
N PRO A 10 60.33 -36.11 38.78
CA PRO A 10 60.65 -37.46 38.25
C PRO A 10 59.46 -38.37 37.83
N MET A 11 59.77 -39.39 37.02
CA MET A 11 58.94 -40.58 36.78
C MET A 11 59.18 -41.68 37.82
N SER A 12 58.23 -42.62 37.99
CA SER A 12 58.42 -44.09 37.99
C SER A 12 57.09 -44.79 38.35
N GLY A 13 56.57 -45.74 37.55
CA GLY A 13 56.78 -47.19 37.69
C GLY A 13 55.51 -47.86 38.26
N VAL A 14 55.28 -49.18 38.31
CA VAL A 14 55.87 -50.38 37.68
C VAL A 14 54.86 -51.57 37.89
N TRP A 15 54.52 -52.32 36.82
CA TRP A 15 54.14 -53.76 36.76
C TRP A 15 53.00 -54.43 37.59
N GLY A 16 52.31 -55.41 36.96
CA GLY A 16 51.50 -56.49 37.59
C GLY A 16 50.12 -56.74 36.93
N ASN A 17 49.95 -57.58 35.89
CA ASN A 17 49.65 -59.03 35.91
C ASN A 17 48.53 -59.49 36.90
N ALA A 18 47.53 -60.32 36.54
CA ALA A 18 47.28 -61.08 35.30
C ALA A 18 45.82 -61.66 35.18
N LYS A 19 45.51 -62.21 33.99
CA LYS A 19 44.48 -63.25 33.64
C LYS A 19 42.96 -62.92 33.69
N GLY A 20 42.29 -63.14 32.55
CA GLY A 20 40.94 -63.75 32.53
C GLY A 20 40.00 -63.44 31.35
N ALA A 21 39.65 -64.48 30.57
CA ALA A 21 38.47 -64.61 29.68
C ALA A 21 38.44 -63.90 28.30
N MET A 22 37.63 -64.49 27.41
CA MET A 22 37.54 -64.25 25.95
C MET A 22 36.26 -63.50 25.54
N LEU A 23 36.23 -63.08 24.25
CA LEU A 23 35.10 -62.48 23.50
C LEU A 23 34.77 -61.03 23.95
N ASP A 24 34.45 -60.08 23.07
CA ASP A 24 33.96 -60.16 21.68
C ASP A 24 34.58 -59.05 20.79
N LYS A 25 34.54 -59.20 19.45
CA LYS A 25 35.04 -58.19 18.50
C LYS A 25 33.95 -57.19 18.12
N GLN A 26 34.03 -55.96 18.62
CA GLN A 26 33.32 -54.81 18.03
C GLN A 26 34.25 -53.62 17.76
N ILE A 27 34.07 -53.01 16.59
CA ILE A 27 34.82 -51.86 16.08
C ILE A 27 34.23 -50.57 16.71
N PRO A 28 35.03 -49.64 17.25
CA PRO A 28 34.49 -48.42 17.84
C PRO A 28 33.97 -47.45 16.77
N ALA A 29 32.75 -46.96 16.95
CA ALA A 29 32.09 -46.03 16.03
C ALA A 29 32.75 -44.64 16.02
N HIS A 30 32.81 -44.01 14.84
CA HIS A 30 33.33 -42.66 14.71
C HIS A 30 32.41 -41.61 15.36
N ARG A 31 33.06 -40.71 16.09
CA ARG A 31 32.52 -39.59 16.87
C ARG A 31 31.56 -38.70 16.07
N ALA A 32 30.28 -38.67 16.43
CA ALA A 32 29.32 -37.73 15.86
C ALA A 32 29.63 -36.29 16.31
N THR A 33 29.93 -35.39 15.36
CA THR A 33 30.11 -33.96 15.62
C THR A 33 28.75 -33.30 15.86
N LYS A 34 28.54 -32.77 17.08
CA LYS A 34 27.35 -31.97 17.41
C LYS A 34 27.30 -30.71 16.53
N THR A 35 26.24 -30.56 15.75
CA THR A 35 25.85 -29.30 15.09
C THR A 35 25.66 -28.22 16.17
N PRO A 36 26.19 -26.99 16.01
CA PRO A 36 26.03 -25.95 17.02
C PRO A 36 24.57 -25.52 17.13
N VAL A 37 24.04 -25.53 18.36
CA VAL A 37 22.71 -25.00 18.67
C VAL A 37 22.80 -23.48 18.75
N ILE A 38 22.39 -22.80 17.69
CA ILE A 38 22.33 -21.32 17.64
C ILE A 38 21.32 -20.85 18.69
N THR A 39 21.78 -20.03 19.64
CA THR A 39 20.98 -19.50 20.75
C THR A 39 19.90 -18.52 20.28
N GLU A 40 18.87 -18.29 21.09
CA GLU A 40 17.78 -17.34 20.78
C GLU A 40 18.34 -15.92 20.55
N GLU A 41 19.33 -15.49 21.35
CA GLU A 41 20.00 -14.19 21.21
C GLU A 41 20.86 -14.09 19.94
N GLU A 42 21.55 -15.16 19.53
CA GLU A 42 22.26 -15.19 18.25
C GLU A 42 21.29 -15.19 17.07
N ARG A 43 20.14 -15.88 17.16
CA ARG A 43 19.07 -15.79 16.16
C ARG A 43 18.54 -14.37 16.05
N GLU A 44 18.34 -13.66 17.16
CA GLU A 44 17.99 -12.25 17.13
C GLU A 44 19.10 -11.36 16.57
N ALA A 45 20.37 -11.58 16.94
CA ALA A 45 21.50 -10.81 16.44
C ALA A 45 21.67 -10.99 14.92
N ILE A 46 21.61 -12.22 14.43
CA ILE A 46 21.64 -12.56 13.00
C ILE A 46 20.41 -11.95 12.30
N ALA A 47 19.22 -11.98 12.91
CA ALA A 47 18.02 -11.34 12.34
C ALA A 47 18.11 -9.80 12.30
N ARG A 48 18.79 -9.17 13.26
CA ARG A 48 19.08 -7.72 13.27
C ARG A 48 20.04 -7.35 12.13
N VAL A 49 21.11 -8.11 11.93
CA VAL A 49 22.05 -7.90 10.82
C VAL A 49 21.38 -8.17 9.46
N ARG A 50 20.66 -9.29 9.31
CA ARG A 50 20.00 -9.72 8.06
C ARG A 50 18.91 -8.76 7.56
N ASN A 51 18.33 -7.94 8.44
CA ASN A 51 17.31 -6.95 8.10
C ASN A 51 17.86 -5.54 7.85
N THR A 52 19.18 -5.37 7.69
CA THR A 52 19.79 -4.08 7.37
C THR A 52 20.06 -3.97 5.87
N PRO A 53 19.13 -3.45 5.03
CA PRO A 53 19.45 -3.09 3.66
C PRO A 53 20.56 -2.02 3.66
N GLY A 54 21.44 -2.06 2.66
CA GLY A 54 22.56 -1.13 2.55
C GLY A 54 22.08 0.33 2.54
N LYS A 55 22.23 1.03 3.67
CA LYS A 55 21.78 2.41 3.85
C LYS A 55 22.75 3.38 3.18
N HIS A 56 22.52 3.66 1.91
CA HIS A 56 22.91 4.96 1.36
C HIS A 56 21.89 6.00 1.84
N PRO A 57 22.26 6.97 2.68
CA PRO A 57 21.33 8.03 3.06
C PRO A 57 20.98 8.83 1.81
N ARG A 58 19.67 8.96 1.51
CA ARG A 58 19.21 9.90 0.48
C ARG A 58 19.73 11.29 0.85
N GLN A 59 20.33 11.98 -0.12
CA GLN A 59 20.69 13.39 0.06
C GLN A 59 19.41 14.17 0.39
N ALA A 60 19.44 14.91 1.50
CA ALA A 60 18.33 15.77 1.89
C ALA A 60 18.11 16.83 0.80
N ILE A 61 16.86 17.01 0.38
CA ILE A 61 16.49 18.03 -0.62
C ILE A 61 16.90 19.40 -0.06
N PRO A 62 17.76 20.16 -0.76
CA PRO A 62 18.25 21.44 -0.27
C PRO A 62 17.14 22.50 -0.28
N PHE A 63 17.35 23.55 0.52
CA PHE A 63 16.51 24.74 0.47
C PHE A 63 16.71 25.48 -0.86
N SER A 64 15.61 25.86 -1.51
CA SER A 64 15.63 26.81 -2.63
C SER A 64 14.26 27.44 -2.83
N LEU A 65 14.19 28.66 -3.36
CA LEU A 65 12.92 29.33 -3.67
C LEU A 65 12.06 28.53 -4.65
N GLY A 66 12.69 27.82 -5.60
CA GLY A 66 11.99 26.90 -6.50
C GLY A 66 11.32 25.74 -5.74
N MET A 67 12.01 25.12 -4.79
CA MET A 67 11.42 24.06 -3.97
C MET A 67 10.37 24.58 -2.96
N VAL A 68 10.49 25.83 -2.49
CA VAL A 68 9.43 26.50 -1.71
C VAL A 68 8.16 26.66 -2.55
N LEU A 69 8.26 27.10 -3.81
CA LEU A 69 7.11 27.15 -4.73
C LEU A 69 6.53 25.75 -4.99
N VAL A 70 7.36 24.72 -5.20
CA VAL A 70 6.88 23.33 -5.33
C VAL A 70 6.18 22.86 -4.05
N THR A 71 6.65 23.27 -2.88
CA THR A 71 6.01 22.96 -1.59
C THR A 71 4.65 23.64 -1.46
N LEU A 72 4.52 24.90 -1.89
CA LEU A 72 3.24 25.60 -1.98
C LEU A 72 2.25 24.89 -2.91
N GLY A 73 2.73 24.38 -4.06
CA GLY A 73 1.91 23.66 -5.03
C GLY A 73 1.47 22.26 -4.62
N VAL A 74 2.36 21.48 -4.01
CA VAL A 74 2.13 20.04 -3.74
C VAL A 74 1.58 19.79 -2.33
N VAL A 75 2.09 20.48 -1.31
CA VAL A 75 1.96 20.01 0.08
C VAL A 75 0.82 20.68 0.84
N TYR A 76 0.48 21.93 0.51
CA TYR A 76 -0.59 22.66 1.19
C TYR A 76 -1.88 22.77 0.37
N GLY A 77 -2.03 22.02 -0.72
CA GLY A 77 -3.24 22.04 -1.54
C GLY A 77 -4.50 21.79 -0.71
N ASP A 78 -4.53 20.67 0.01
CA ASP A 78 -5.67 20.23 0.82
C ASP A 78 -6.05 21.25 1.91
N ILE A 79 -5.13 21.53 2.84
CA ILE A 79 -5.33 22.53 3.92
C ILE A 79 -5.57 23.96 3.40
N GLY A 80 -5.16 24.24 2.17
CA GLY A 80 -5.41 25.50 1.47
C GLY A 80 -6.85 25.67 1.02
N THR A 81 -7.60 24.58 0.83
CA THR A 81 -9.02 24.64 0.45
C THR A 81 -9.98 24.70 1.65
N SER A 82 -9.53 24.31 2.85
CA SER A 82 -10.35 24.30 4.07
C SER A 82 -11.12 25.60 4.38
N PRO A 83 -10.59 26.82 4.11
CA PRO A 83 -11.36 28.05 4.32
C PRO A 83 -12.66 28.15 3.52
N MET A 84 -12.81 27.39 2.44
CA MET A 84 -14.01 27.38 1.60
C MET A 84 -15.20 26.63 2.24
N TYR A 85 -14.96 25.78 3.23
CA TYR A 85 -16.00 24.93 3.85
C TYR A 85 -16.04 25.00 5.39
N VAL A 86 -14.94 25.29 6.08
CA VAL A 86 -14.89 25.26 7.56
C VAL A 86 -15.91 26.21 8.22
N MET A 87 -15.95 27.48 7.82
CA MET A 87 -16.91 28.43 8.43
C MET A 87 -18.36 28.14 8.00
N LYS A 88 -18.57 27.63 6.78
CA LYS A 88 -19.87 27.11 6.32
C LYS A 88 -20.35 25.98 7.25
N ALA A 89 -19.50 25.01 7.53
CA ALA A 89 -19.78 23.87 8.42
C ALA A 89 -19.95 24.26 9.90
N ILE A 90 -19.30 25.32 10.36
CA ILE A 90 -19.47 25.87 11.72
C ILE A 90 -20.81 26.61 11.83
N VAL A 91 -21.12 27.52 10.90
CA VAL A 91 -22.36 28.31 10.93
C VAL A 91 -23.58 27.40 10.70
N GLY A 92 -23.54 26.52 9.70
CA GLY A 92 -24.61 25.54 9.47
C GLY A 92 -24.79 24.59 10.67
N GLY A 93 -23.68 24.12 11.27
CA GLY A 93 -23.70 23.27 12.46
C GLY A 93 -24.30 23.94 13.71
N ASN A 94 -24.22 25.26 13.83
CA ASN A 94 -24.78 26.02 14.96
C ASN A 94 -26.19 26.57 14.70
N GLY A 95 -26.89 26.14 13.64
CA GLY A 95 -28.26 26.60 13.34
C GLY A 95 -28.39 27.72 12.29
N GLY A 96 -27.33 28.01 11.53
CA GLY A 96 -27.35 28.96 10.41
C GLY A 96 -27.05 30.41 10.80
N LEU A 97 -27.23 31.34 9.85
CA LEU A 97 -26.84 32.75 10.05
C LEU A 97 -27.60 33.44 11.19
N SER A 98 -28.83 33.00 11.50
CA SER A 98 -29.66 33.53 12.59
C SER A 98 -29.12 33.22 13.99
N SER A 99 -28.22 32.24 14.16
CA SER A 99 -27.55 31.97 15.44
C SER A 99 -26.27 32.76 15.66
N VAL A 100 -25.80 33.50 14.65
CA VAL A 100 -24.51 34.19 14.67
C VAL A 100 -24.56 35.39 15.60
N ASN A 101 -23.63 35.40 16.57
CA ASN A 101 -23.40 36.47 17.52
C ASN A 101 -21.90 36.62 17.81
N GLU A 102 -21.49 37.69 18.50
CA GLU A 102 -20.07 37.99 18.79
C GLU A 102 -19.37 36.83 19.53
N GLU A 103 -20.00 36.26 20.55
CA GLU A 103 -19.43 35.16 21.34
C GLU A 103 -19.20 33.90 20.48
N MET A 104 -20.16 33.55 19.63
CA MET A 104 -20.05 32.42 18.71
C MET A 104 -18.91 32.62 17.70
N VAL A 105 -18.80 33.80 17.08
CA VAL A 105 -17.77 34.07 16.07
C VAL A 105 -16.39 34.11 16.70
N LEU A 106 -16.20 34.85 17.80
CA LEU A 106 -14.91 34.91 18.51
C LEU A 106 -14.49 33.53 19.03
N GLY A 107 -15.42 32.77 19.57
CA GLY A 107 -15.22 31.42 20.06
C GLY A 107 -14.81 30.45 18.96
N ALA A 108 -15.60 30.36 17.88
CA ALA A 108 -15.33 29.48 16.75
C ALA A 108 -13.99 29.79 16.07
N LEU A 109 -13.68 31.08 15.86
CA LEU A 109 -12.40 31.49 15.29
C LEU A 109 -11.22 31.16 16.20
N SER A 110 -11.35 31.38 17.51
CA SER A 110 -10.34 30.98 18.48
C SER A 110 -10.09 29.47 18.41
N LEU A 111 -11.15 28.65 18.35
CA LEU A 111 -11.01 27.20 18.19
C LEU A 111 -10.28 26.83 16.89
N VAL A 112 -10.62 27.45 15.74
CA VAL A 112 -9.94 27.20 14.46
C VAL A 112 -8.46 27.59 14.51
N ILE A 113 -8.13 28.79 15.00
CA ILE A 113 -6.76 29.32 15.08
C ILE A 113 -5.88 28.45 15.99
N TRP A 114 -6.41 28.02 17.14
CA TRP A 114 -5.68 27.17 18.07
C TRP A 114 -5.61 25.71 17.62
N THR A 115 -6.61 25.21 16.89
CA THR A 115 -6.57 23.87 16.26
C THR A 115 -5.48 23.81 15.18
N LEU A 116 -5.42 24.80 14.26
CA LEU A 116 -4.33 24.97 13.29
C LEU A 116 -2.94 25.13 13.94
N THR A 117 -2.88 25.80 15.09
CA THR A 117 -1.63 26.01 15.83
C THR A 117 -1.17 24.75 16.52
N LEU A 118 -2.02 24.08 17.29
CA LEU A 118 -1.64 22.90 18.06
C LEU A 118 -1.45 21.68 17.15
N VAL A 119 -2.43 21.36 16.31
CA VAL A 119 -2.39 20.17 15.46
C VAL A 119 -1.40 20.38 14.31
N THR A 120 -1.66 21.30 13.38
CA THR A 120 -0.81 21.43 12.19
C THR A 120 0.57 21.99 12.52
N THR A 121 0.68 23.07 13.31
CA THR A 121 2.01 23.64 13.62
C THR A 121 2.78 22.79 14.63
N VAL A 122 2.25 22.56 15.83
CA VAL A 122 3.03 21.89 16.89
C VAL A 122 3.14 20.38 16.66
N LYS A 123 2.04 19.66 16.40
CA LYS A 123 2.07 18.20 16.22
C LYS A 123 2.77 17.80 14.91
N TYR A 124 2.31 18.32 13.77
CA TYR A 124 2.85 17.89 12.47
C TYR A 124 4.15 18.60 12.10
N VAL A 125 4.14 19.93 11.96
CA VAL A 125 5.32 20.69 11.49
C VAL A 125 6.48 20.62 12.49
N LEU A 126 6.26 20.75 13.80
CA LEU A 126 7.37 20.78 14.77
C LEU A 126 7.77 19.41 15.35
N VAL A 127 6.90 18.40 15.36
CA VAL A 127 7.19 17.07 15.93
C VAL A 127 7.24 15.98 14.86
N ALA A 128 6.16 15.76 14.10
CA ALA A 128 6.09 14.66 13.12
C ALA A 128 7.18 14.78 12.04
N MET A 129 7.45 15.99 11.52
CA MET A 129 8.52 16.29 10.54
C MET A 129 9.95 15.86 10.93
N LYS A 130 10.18 15.45 12.18
CA LYS A 130 11.47 14.93 12.67
C LYS A 130 11.53 13.39 12.66
N ALA A 131 10.40 12.71 12.41
CA ALA A 131 10.26 11.27 12.39
C ALA A 131 10.32 10.70 10.96
N ASP A 132 11.25 11.22 10.15
CA ASP A 132 11.46 10.78 8.76
C ASP A 132 12.23 9.44 8.67
N ASN A 133 11.90 8.64 7.66
CA ASN A 133 12.56 7.38 7.33
C ASN A 133 13.28 7.52 5.98
N ASN A 134 14.57 7.84 6.00
CA ASN A 134 15.36 8.20 4.80
C ASN A 134 14.72 9.37 4.00
N GLY A 135 14.16 10.35 4.70
CA GLY A 135 13.43 11.48 4.10
C GLY A 135 11.99 11.20 3.68
N GLU A 136 11.50 9.95 3.72
CA GLU A 136 10.06 9.65 3.54
C GLU A 136 9.31 9.86 4.88
N GLY A 137 8.07 10.34 4.80
CA GLY A 137 7.20 10.63 5.95
C GLY A 137 5.84 9.94 5.83
N GLY A 138 4.88 10.32 6.66
CA GLY A 138 3.58 9.66 6.70
C GLY A 138 3.55 8.41 7.60
N ILE A 139 2.39 7.77 7.67
CA ILE A 139 2.10 6.74 8.67
C ILE A 139 2.90 5.43 8.46
N PHE A 140 3.13 5.01 7.22
CA PHE A 140 3.87 3.79 6.93
C PHE A 140 5.39 3.96 7.03
N ALA A 141 5.94 5.10 6.63
CA ALA A 141 7.31 5.50 6.98
C ALA A 141 7.53 5.49 8.50
N LEU A 142 6.64 6.12 9.27
CA LEU A 142 6.69 6.14 10.74
C LEU A 142 6.61 4.73 11.34
N TYR A 143 5.66 3.91 10.88
CA TYR A 143 5.55 2.51 11.28
C TYR A 143 6.85 1.75 10.98
N SER A 144 7.50 1.97 9.84
CA SER A 144 8.76 1.30 9.52
C SER A 144 9.91 1.66 10.47
N LEU A 145 9.88 2.83 11.12
CA LEU A 145 10.82 3.18 12.19
C LEU A 145 10.53 2.45 13.50
N VAL A 146 9.24 2.30 13.86
CA VAL A 146 8.83 1.78 15.19
C VAL A 146 8.42 0.31 15.23
N LYS A 147 8.27 -0.36 14.08
CA LYS A 147 7.77 -1.75 13.95
C LYS A 147 8.49 -2.79 14.83
N HIS A 148 9.77 -2.57 15.11
CA HIS A 148 10.59 -3.47 15.92
C HIS A 148 10.28 -3.43 17.43
N TYR A 149 9.59 -2.39 17.92
CA TYR A 149 9.28 -2.27 19.36
C TYR A 149 8.02 -3.00 19.80
N SER A 150 7.09 -3.32 18.88
CA SER A 150 5.91 -4.14 19.19
C SER A 150 5.21 -4.63 17.93
N LYS A 151 4.88 -5.93 17.90
CA LYS A 151 4.11 -6.59 16.83
C LYS A 151 2.70 -6.00 16.63
N TYR A 152 2.16 -5.28 17.62
CA TYR A 152 0.82 -4.71 17.57
C TYR A 152 0.75 -3.36 16.86
N LEU A 153 1.88 -2.66 16.67
CA LEU A 153 1.92 -1.33 16.03
C LEU A 153 1.54 -1.34 14.53
N ILE A 154 1.44 -2.53 13.94
CA ILE A 154 0.91 -2.71 12.59
C ILE A 154 -0.59 -2.44 12.51
N ILE A 155 -1.34 -2.60 13.62
CA ILE A 155 -2.79 -2.33 13.66
C ILE A 155 -3.08 -0.83 13.50
N PRO A 156 -2.53 0.09 14.32
CA PRO A 156 -2.72 1.52 14.09
C PRO A 156 -2.18 1.98 12.74
N ALA A 157 -1.06 1.41 12.26
CA ALA A 157 -0.54 1.71 10.93
C ALA A 157 -1.53 1.31 9.80
N MET A 158 -2.13 0.12 9.86
CA MET A 158 -3.14 -0.32 8.89
C MET A 158 -4.42 0.52 8.99
N ILE A 159 -4.89 0.84 10.21
CA ILE A 159 -6.09 1.68 10.40
C ILE A 159 -5.87 3.06 9.79
N GLY A 160 -4.82 3.76 10.21
CA GLY A 160 -4.55 5.12 9.74
C GLY A 160 -4.19 5.18 8.25
N GLY A 161 -3.50 4.16 7.72
CA GLY A 161 -3.26 4.05 6.28
C GLY A 161 -4.55 3.82 5.47
N ALA A 162 -5.49 3.05 6.01
CA ALA A 162 -6.78 2.81 5.36
C ALA A 162 -7.72 4.03 5.43
N THR A 163 -7.72 4.78 6.54
CA THR A 163 -8.51 6.02 6.66
C THR A 163 -7.93 7.17 5.84
N LEU A 164 -6.59 7.28 5.74
CA LEU A 164 -5.93 8.26 4.86
C LEU A 164 -6.16 7.95 3.36
N LEU A 165 -6.31 6.67 2.99
CA LEU A 165 -6.74 6.30 1.64
C LEU A 165 -8.22 6.57 1.39
N ALA A 166 -9.09 6.42 2.38
CA ALA A 166 -10.49 6.80 2.27
C ALA A 166 -10.65 8.32 2.10
N ASP A 167 -9.89 9.11 2.87
CA ASP A 167 -9.74 10.57 2.70
C ASP A 167 -9.28 10.94 1.28
N GLY A 168 -8.32 10.20 0.72
CA GLY A 168 -7.91 10.27 -0.69
C GLY A 168 -9.06 10.21 -1.71
N ILE A 169 -10.16 9.53 -1.39
CA ILE A 169 -11.35 9.39 -2.24
C ILE A 169 -12.37 10.52 -1.97
N LEU A 170 -12.39 11.10 -0.76
CA LEU A 170 -13.37 12.11 -0.37
C LEU A 170 -12.94 13.53 -0.76
N THR A 171 -11.67 13.89 -0.57
CA THR A 171 -11.21 15.26 -0.79
C THR A 171 -11.48 15.77 -2.23
N PRO A 172 -11.27 14.99 -3.31
CA PRO A 172 -11.65 15.44 -4.65
C PRO A 172 -13.16 15.62 -4.85
N ALA A 173 -13.99 14.82 -4.17
CA ALA A 173 -15.44 14.97 -4.20
C ALA A 173 -15.88 16.24 -3.45
N VAL A 174 -15.40 16.46 -2.22
CA VAL A 174 -15.73 17.63 -1.39
C VAL A 174 -15.23 18.92 -2.05
N THR A 175 -13.92 19.05 -2.25
CA THR A 175 -13.29 20.33 -2.61
C THR A 175 -13.71 20.85 -3.97
N VAL A 176 -13.84 19.97 -4.97
CA VAL A 176 -14.32 20.35 -6.31
C VAL A 176 -15.81 20.73 -6.26
N THR A 177 -16.64 20.00 -5.51
CA THR A 177 -18.06 20.37 -5.34
C THR A 177 -18.21 21.74 -4.68
N THR A 178 -17.50 22.01 -3.57
CA THR A 178 -17.54 23.32 -2.90
C THR A 178 -17.07 24.45 -3.81
N ALA A 179 -16.07 24.21 -4.67
CA ALA A 179 -15.61 25.20 -5.64
C ALA A 179 -16.66 25.53 -6.71
N ILE A 180 -17.32 24.49 -7.26
CA ILE A 180 -18.34 24.65 -8.31
C ILE A 180 -19.65 25.20 -7.76
N GLU A 181 -20.03 24.87 -6.51
CA GLU A 181 -21.15 25.51 -5.81
C GLU A 181 -20.97 27.04 -5.70
N GLY A 182 -19.72 27.53 -5.65
CA GLY A 182 -19.39 28.96 -5.68
C GLY A 182 -19.97 29.70 -6.89
N LEU A 183 -20.22 29.02 -8.02
CA LEU A 183 -20.86 29.61 -9.20
C LEU A 183 -22.27 30.16 -8.90
N ARG A 184 -22.96 29.64 -7.88
CA ARG A 184 -24.28 30.16 -7.44
C ARG A 184 -24.22 31.58 -6.88
N THR A 185 -23.03 32.09 -6.54
CA THR A 185 -22.85 33.46 -6.02
C THR A 185 -22.64 34.52 -7.11
N ILE A 186 -22.68 34.12 -8.39
CA ILE A 186 -22.38 34.95 -9.56
C ILE A 186 -23.60 34.97 -10.51
N PRO A 187 -24.08 36.13 -11.00
CA PRO A 187 -25.22 36.20 -11.93
C PRO A 187 -25.06 35.43 -13.25
N LEU A 188 -23.83 35.35 -13.79
CA LEU A 188 -23.53 34.49 -14.95
C LEU A 188 -23.44 32.99 -14.57
N GLY A 189 -23.01 32.69 -13.34
CA GLY A 189 -22.91 31.32 -12.85
C GLY A 189 -24.28 30.69 -12.56
N THR A 190 -25.24 31.48 -12.07
CA THR A 190 -26.63 31.04 -11.90
C THR A 190 -27.34 30.80 -13.22
N LEU A 191 -26.94 31.43 -14.33
CA LEU A 191 -27.44 31.09 -15.68
C LEU A 191 -26.89 29.75 -16.19
N LEU A 192 -25.62 29.45 -15.94
CA LEU A 192 -24.99 28.18 -16.34
C LEU A 192 -25.50 27.00 -15.50
N VAL A 193 -25.47 27.14 -14.18
CA VAL A 193 -25.79 26.09 -13.21
C VAL A 193 -27.29 26.00 -12.93
N GLY A 194 -28.03 27.11 -13.01
CA GLY A 194 -29.41 27.18 -12.54
C GLY A 194 -29.54 27.00 -11.03
N GLY A 195 -30.78 26.81 -10.58
CA GLY A 195 -31.08 26.33 -9.22
C GLY A 195 -30.97 24.80 -9.06
N ASP A 196 -30.65 24.07 -10.13
CA ASP A 196 -30.64 22.61 -10.16
C ASP A 196 -29.30 22.04 -9.62
N GLN A 197 -29.38 21.19 -8.59
CA GLN A 197 -28.21 20.48 -8.05
C GLN A 197 -27.63 19.49 -9.06
N GLY A 198 -28.45 18.93 -9.96
CA GLY A 198 -28.03 17.98 -10.99
C GLY A 198 -26.95 18.53 -11.91
N ARG A 199 -27.00 19.83 -12.25
CA ARG A 199 -25.98 20.49 -13.07
C ARG A 199 -24.66 20.69 -12.33
N VAL A 200 -24.69 21.03 -11.04
CA VAL A 200 -23.48 21.07 -10.19
C VAL A 200 -22.80 19.71 -10.19
N VAL A 201 -23.56 18.65 -9.90
CA VAL A 201 -23.10 17.26 -9.87
C VAL A 201 -22.50 16.84 -11.22
N ALA A 202 -23.15 17.16 -12.34
CA ALA A 202 -22.64 16.85 -13.67
C ALA A 202 -21.31 17.56 -14.00
N ILE A 203 -21.18 18.85 -13.67
CA ILE A 203 -19.94 19.62 -13.86
C ILE A 203 -18.81 19.07 -12.98
N THR A 204 -19.08 18.80 -11.70
CA THR A 204 -18.13 18.18 -10.77
C THR A 204 -17.65 16.83 -11.30
N ILE A 205 -18.56 15.95 -11.74
CA ILE A 205 -18.19 14.63 -12.29
C ILE A 205 -17.34 14.79 -13.56
N ALA A 206 -17.67 15.73 -14.46
CA ALA A 206 -16.87 16.00 -15.64
C ALA A 206 -15.44 16.45 -15.29
N ILE A 207 -15.28 17.33 -14.30
CA ILE A 207 -13.97 17.77 -13.79
C ILE A 207 -13.20 16.58 -13.17
N ILE A 208 -13.84 15.79 -12.31
CA ILE A 208 -13.23 14.60 -11.68
C ILE A 208 -12.79 13.58 -12.74
N CYS A 209 -13.62 13.29 -13.74
CA CYS A 209 -13.28 12.39 -14.85
C CYS A 209 -12.07 12.90 -15.64
N LEU A 210 -12.01 14.20 -15.97
CA LEU A 210 -10.85 14.80 -16.62
C LEU A 210 -9.60 14.72 -15.73
N LEU A 211 -9.75 15.00 -14.44
CA LEU A 211 -8.70 14.97 -13.43
C LEU A 211 -8.05 13.59 -13.31
N PHE A 212 -8.85 12.52 -13.27
CA PHE A 212 -8.38 11.12 -13.24
C PHE A 212 -7.89 10.60 -14.61
N ALA A 213 -8.41 11.11 -15.73
CA ALA A 213 -7.95 10.73 -17.07
C ALA A 213 -6.55 11.28 -17.41
N VAL A 214 -6.20 12.45 -16.87
CA VAL A 214 -4.89 13.12 -17.11
C VAL A 214 -3.74 12.46 -16.32
N GLN A 215 -4.03 11.73 -15.24
CA GLN A 215 -3.03 11.13 -14.33
C GLN A 215 -1.95 10.30 -15.05
N ARG A 216 -2.34 9.54 -16.08
CA ARG A 216 -1.44 8.70 -16.88
C ARG A 216 -0.33 9.48 -17.61
N SER A 217 -0.56 10.76 -17.92
CA SER A 217 0.34 11.58 -18.73
C SER A 217 1.53 12.14 -17.95
N GLY A 218 1.58 11.92 -16.64
CA GLY A 218 2.65 12.35 -15.77
C GLY A 218 2.49 13.79 -15.26
N THR A 219 2.62 13.96 -13.94
CA THR A 219 2.46 15.25 -13.25
C THR A 219 3.64 16.22 -13.46
N SER A 220 4.68 15.85 -14.20
CA SER A 220 5.92 16.64 -14.35
C SER A 220 5.76 17.93 -15.16
N SER A 221 4.90 17.95 -16.19
CA SER A 221 4.60 19.19 -16.93
C SER A 221 3.56 20.07 -16.24
N ILE A 222 2.58 19.46 -15.56
CA ILE A 222 1.48 20.18 -14.90
C ILE A 222 1.94 20.76 -13.55
N GLY A 223 2.75 20.01 -12.79
CA GLY A 223 3.24 20.40 -11.47
C GLY A 223 4.10 21.68 -11.43
N ARG A 224 4.65 22.11 -12.57
CA ARG A 224 5.32 23.41 -12.70
C ARG A 224 4.37 24.60 -12.49
N ALA A 225 3.09 24.45 -12.82
CA ALA A 225 2.07 25.48 -12.62
C ALA A 225 1.48 25.47 -11.19
N PHE A 226 1.56 24.35 -10.45
CA PHE A 226 0.95 24.22 -9.13
C PHE A 226 1.49 25.25 -8.13
N GLY A 227 2.82 25.44 -8.08
CA GLY A 227 3.45 26.38 -7.16
C GLY A 227 2.97 27.83 -7.34
N PRO A 228 3.07 28.41 -8.54
CA PRO A 228 2.55 29.75 -8.83
C PRO A 228 1.05 29.91 -8.54
N VAL A 229 0.21 28.96 -8.95
CA VAL A 229 -1.25 29.04 -8.73
C VAL A 229 -1.59 28.96 -7.25
N MET A 230 -0.97 28.05 -6.48
CA MET A 230 -1.20 27.97 -5.03
C MET A 230 -0.62 29.18 -4.29
N THR A 231 0.48 29.77 -4.76
CA THR A 231 1.02 31.02 -4.20
C THR A 231 0.04 32.18 -4.41
N LEU A 232 -0.56 32.28 -5.60
CA LEU A 232 -1.62 33.24 -5.91
C LEU A 232 -2.87 32.98 -5.07
N TRP A 233 -3.28 31.73 -4.87
CA TRP A 233 -4.40 31.34 -4.01
C TRP A 233 -4.16 31.75 -2.55
N PHE A 234 -3.02 31.42 -1.94
CA PHE A 234 -2.72 31.84 -0.57
C PHE A 234 -2.63 33.36 -0.44
N GLY A 235 -2.00 34.04 -1.40
CA GLY A 235 -1.99 35.51 -1.45
C GLY A 235 -3.39 36.10 -1.52
N PHE A 236 -4.27 35.53 -2.36
CA PHE A 236 -5.67 35.92 -2.46
C PHE A 236 -6.43 35.69 -1.15
N LEU A 237 -6.27 34.52 -0.51
CA LEU A 237 -6.89 34.22 0.80
C LEU A 237 -6.47 35.25 1.86
N GLY A 238 -5.18 35.58 1.93
CA GLY A 238 -4.64 36.55 2.88
C GLY A 238 -5.12 37.97 2.63
N VAL A 239 -5.11 38.44 1.37
CA VAL A 239 -5.57 39.79 1.00
C VAL A 239 -7.08 39.94 1.20
N ALA A 240 -7.88 39.00 0.70
CA ALA A 240 -9.34 39.03 0.89
C ALA A 240 -9.72 38.97 2.38
N GLY A 241 -9.04 38.12 3.15
CA GLY A 241 -9.19 38.03 4.60
C GLY A 241 -8.85 39.34 5.32
N ALA A 242 -7.71 39.96 4.98
CA ALA A 242 -7.30 41.25 5.54
C ALA A 242 -8.26 42.40 5.18
N MET A 243 -8.77 42.43 3.94
CA MET A 243 -9.78 43.40 3.51
C MET A 243 -11.09 43.24 4.27
N ALA A 244 -11.58 42.01 4.46
CA ALA A 244 -12.79 41.75 5.23
C ALA A 244 -12.61 42.06 6.73
N LEU A 245 -11.44 41.72 7.30
CA LEU A 245 -11.07 42.03 8.69
C LEU A 245 -10.97 43.54 8.97
N ALA A 246 -10.65 44.36 7.97
CA ALA A 246 -10.56 45.81 8.13
C ALA A 246 -11.91 46.47 8.47
N TYR A 247 -13.05 45.83 8.15
CA TYR A 247 -14.39 46.34 8.51
C TYR A 247 -14.73 46.13 9.99
N ASP A 248 -14.23 45.06 10.62
CA ASP A 248 -14.38 44.84 12.06
C ASP A 248 -13.10 44.23 12.68
N PRO A 249 -12.15 45.09 13.13
CA PRO A 249 -10.94 44.65 13.81
C PRO A 249 -11.19 44.01 15.19
N SER A 250 -12.40 44.09 15.77
CA SER A 250 -12.69 43.50 17.08
C SER A 250 -12.50 41.98 17.09
N VAL A 251 -12.66 41.35 15.93
CA VAL A 251 -12.48 39.92 15.69
C VAL A 251 -11.06 39.42 16.02
N LEU A 252 -10.05 40.30 16.04
CA LEU A 252 -8.69 39.97 16.50
C LEU A 252 -8.64 39.43 17.94
N ARG A 253 -9.65 39.72 18.78
CA ARG A 253 -9.81 39.13 20.13
C ARG A 253 -9.78 37.60 20.10
N ALA A 254 -10.24 36.97 19.01
CA ALA A 254 -10.23 35.52 18.82
C ALA A 254 -8.82 34.87 18.83
N LEU A 255 -7.74 35.66 18.74
CA LEU A 255 -6.38 35.14 18.95
C LEU A 255 -6.17 34.62 20.40
N ASN A 256 -6.93 35.13 21.37
CA ASN A 256 -6.87 34.65 22.76
C ASN A 256 -7.63 33.31 22.90
N PRO A 257 -6.96 32.21 23.31
CA PRO A 257 -7.58 30.87 23.40
C PRO A 257 -8.75 30.78 24.38
N VAL A 258 -8.86 31.72 25.33
CA VAL A 258 -9.94 31.77 26.31
C VAL A 258 -11.30 31.85 25.63
N TYR A 259 -11.46 32.63 24.54
CA TYR A 259 -12.74 32.71 23.82
C TYR A 259 -13.20 31.34 23.30
N GLY A 260 -12.29 30.54 22.75
CA GLY A 260 -12.62 29.20 22.26
C GLY A 260 -13.01 28.25 23.40
N VAL A 261 -12.30 28.29 24.53
CA VAL A 261 -12.61 27.45 25.70
C VAL A 261 -13.94 27.86 26.34
N THR A 262 -14.21 29.15 26.51
CA THR A 262 -15.48 29.64 27.05
C THR A 262 -16.65 29.28 26.12
N PHE A 263 -16.49 29.51 24.81
CA PHE A 263 -17.54 29.20 23.83
C PHE A 263 -17.93 27.71 23.81
N LEU A 264 -16.97 26.79 23.98
CA LEU A 264 -17.27 25.34 24.02
C LEU A 264 -18.32 24.94 25.08
N PHE A 265 -18.40 25.70 26.18
CA PHE A 265 -19.33 25.46 27.28
C PHE A 265 -20.38 26.59 27.43
N SER A 266 -20.46 27.51 26.47
CA SER A 266 -21.44 28.60 26.42
C SER A 266 -22.84 28.10 26.02
N ALA A 267 -23.89 28.83 26.41
CA ALA A 267 -25.25 28.57 25.95
C ALA A 267 -25.49 29.01 24.49
N GLN A 268 -24.58 29.84 23.96
CA GLN A 268 -24.55 30.43 22.63
C GLN A 268 -24.01 29.43 21.59
N ASN A 269 -23.37 28.37 22.05
CA ASN A 269 -22.98 27.22 21.26
C ASN A 269 -24.13 26.20 21.24
N TYR A 270 -25.09 26.39 20.33
CA TYR A 270 -26.25 25.50 20.16
C TYR A 270 -25.85 24.08 19.72
N ALA A 271 -24.68 23.91 19.09
CA ALA A 271 -24.07 22.61 18.81
C ALA A 271 -23.33 22.00 20.02
N GLY A 272 -23.09 22.77 21.09
CA GLY A 272 -22.26 22.38 22.23
C GLY A 272 -20.87 21.88 21.81
N PRO A 273 -20.26 20.94 22.55
CA PRO A 273 -18.97 20.34 22.17
C PRO A 273 -18.97 19.67 20.79
N MET A 274 -20.12 19.42 20.15
CA MET A 274 -20.20 18.84 18.81
C MET A 274 -19.72 19.79 17.70
N ILE A 275 -19.56 21.09 17.99
CA ILE A 275 -18.99 22.07 17.04
C ILE A 275 -17.53 21.74 16.68
N LEU A 276 -16.81 21.02 17.54
CA LEU A 276 -15.41 20.63 17.33
C LEU A 276 -15.21 19.80 16.06
N GLY A 277 -16.19 19.01 15.64
CA GLY A 277 -16.18 18.23 14.40
C GLY A 277 -16.36 19.08 13.13
N SER A 278 -16.82 20.33 13.25
CA SER A 278 -16.72 21.32 12.17
C SER A 278 -15.42 22.12 12.25
N VAL A 279 -14.91 22.43 13.44
CA VAL A 279 -13.60 23.08 13.64
C VAL A 279 -12.45 22.21 13.12
N PHE A 280 -12.50 20.90 13.36
CA PHE A 280 -11.49 19.93 12.94
C PHE A 280 -11.15 20.01 11.44
N LEU A 281 -12.15 20.33 10.62
CA LEU A 281 -12.04 20.51 9.17
C LEU A 281 -11.02 21.58 8.76
N ALA A 282 -10.56 22.44 9.67
CA ALA A 282 -9.45 23.37 9.42
C ALA A 282 -8.07 22.71 9.37
N THR A 283 -7.95 21.44 9.76
CA THR A 283 -6.68 20.69 9.84
C THR A 283 -6.62 19.49 8.91
N THR A 284 -7.59 19.37 8.01
CA THR A 284 -7.50 18.53 6.82
C THR A 284 -6.22 18.89 6.05
N GLY A 285 -5.55 17.90 5.47
CA GLY A 285 -4.22 18.08 4.86
C GLY A 285 -3.01 18.05 5.80
N ALA A 286 -3.16 18.02 7.12
CA ALA A 286 -2.00 17.94 8.02
C ALA A 286 -1.26 16.58 7.94
N GLU A 287 -1.97 15.49 7.66
CA GLU A 287 -1.39 14.16 7.36
C GLU A 287 -0.80 14.08 5.95
N ALA A 288 -1.42 14.75 4.97
CA ALA A 288 -0.88 14.86 3.61
C ALA A 288 0.48 15.60 3.65
N LEU A 289 0.55 16.71 4.38
CA LEU A 289 1.79 17.44 4.65
C LEU A 289 2.89 16.54 5.23
N TYR A 290 2.55 15.68 6.19
CA TYR A 290 3.50 14.73 6.77
C TYR A 290 3.95 13.63 5.79
N SER A 291 3.05 13.16 4.93
CA SER A 291 3.32 12.12 3.94
C SER A 291 4.18 12.62 2.77
N ASP A 292 3.88 13.80 2.24
CA ASP A 292 4.53 14.37 1.05
C ASP A 292 5.92 14.99 1.31
N MET A 293 6.42 14.95 2.56
CA MET A 293 7.74 15.52 2.89
C MET A 293 8.89 14.93 2.04
N GLY A 294 8.74 13.68 1.58
CA GLY A 294 9.73 13.00 0.75
C GLY A 294 9.88 13.56 -0.67
N HIS A 295 8.95 14.42 -1.10
CA HIS A 295 8.98 15.08 -2.40
C HIS A 295 9.62 16.48 -2.35
N VAL A 296 9.60 17.14 -1.19
CA VAL A 296 9.99 18.55 -1.05
C VAL A 296 11.08 18.82 0.00
N GLY A 297 11.26 17.93 0.97
CA GLY A 297 12.15 18.11 2.11
C GLY A 297 11.60 19.03 3.20
N ARG A 298 11.78 18.60 4.46
CA ARG A 298 11.31 19.30 5.67
C ARG A 298 11.70 20.79 5.77
N VAL A 299 12.86 21.18 5.23
CA VAL A 299 13.37 22.57 5.33
C VAL A 299 12.51 23.53 4.51
N ASN A 300 12.07 23.12 3.31
CA ASN A 300 11.21 23.96 2.48
C ASN A 300 9.83 24.14 3.16
N ILE A 301 9.27 23.08 3.76
CA ILE A 301 8.05 23.14 4.57
C ILE A 301 8.17 24.12 5.75
N TYR A 302 9.30 24.12 6.46
CA TYR A 302 9.52 25.07 7.58
C TYR A 302 9.58 26.53 7.11
N ALA A 303 10.07 26.79 5.89
CA ALA A 303 10.14 28.13 5.32
C ALA A 303 8.78 28.64 4.80
N SER A 304 7.98 27.78 4.15
CA SER A 304 6.66 28.17 3.60
C SER A 304 5.54 28.18 4.63
N TRP A 305 5.59 27.35 5.69
CA TRP A 305 4.48 27.21 6.63
C TRP A 305 4.03 28.53 7.30
N PRO A 306 4.92 29.45 7.74
CA PRO A 306 4.50 30.71 8.34
C PRO A 306 3.64 31.58 7.41
N PHE A 307 3.98 31.62 6.12
CA PHE A 307 3.20 32.36 5.10
C PHE A 307 1.82 31.73 4.90
N VAL A 308 1.75 30.40 4.72
CA VAL A 308 0.49 29.67 4.55
C VAL A 308 -0.40 29.85 5.78
N LYS A 309 0.15 29.66 6.99
CA LYS A 309 -0.57 29.85 8.25
C LYS A 309 -1.14 31.25 8.40
N LEU A 310 -0.37 32.29 8.06
CA LEU A 310 -0.82 33.67 8.13
C LEU A 310 -2.00 33.93 7.18
N CYS A 311 -1.91 33.47 5.93
CA CYS A 311 -2.97 33.62 4.94
C CYS A 311 -4.27 32.92 5.37
N LEU A 312 -4.17 31.70 5.91
CA LEU A 312 -5.32 30.96 6.44
C LEU A 312 -5.97 31.70 7.63
N ILE A 313 -5.18 32.15 8.61
CA ILE A 313 -5.70 32.87 9.79
C ILE A 313 -6.37 34.19 9.39
N LEU A 314 -5.76 34.98 8.50
CA LEU A 314 -6.36 36.21 7.98
C LEU A 314 -7.69 35.94 7.28
N ASN A 315 -7.77 34.86 6.49
CA ASN A 315 -9.01 34.49 5.81
C ASN A 315 -10.12 34.11 6.78
N TYR A 316 -9.83 33.31 7.81
CA TYR A 316 -10.81 32.97 8.84
C TYR A 316 -11.29 34.20 9.63
N LEU A 317 -10.37 35.06 10.08
CA LEU A 317 -10.71 36.31 10.75
C LEU A 317 -11.60 37.21 9.89
N GLY A 318 -11.28 37.34 8.59
CA GLY A 318 -12.10 38.09 7.63
C GLY A 318 -13.51 37.52 7.44
N GLN A 319 -13.65 36.19 7.35
CA GLN A 319 -14.96 35.54 7.29
C GLN A 319 -15.79 35.81 8.55
N GLY A 320 -15.17 35.87 9.74
CA GLY A 320 -15.86 36.24 10.98
C GLY A 320 -16.30 37.69 11.04
N ALA A 321 -15.45 38.63 10.62
CA ALA A 321 -15.80 40.06 10.54
C ALA A 321 -16.98 40.30 9.57
N TRP A 322 -16.99 39.58 8.44
CA TRP A 322 -18.12 39.60 7.52
C TRP A 322 -19.40 38.99 8.14
N LEU A 323 -19.29 37.85 8.85
CA LEU A 323 -20.42 37.21 9.52
C LEU A 323 -21.05 38.12 10.59
N LEU A 324 -20.27 38.84 11.38
CA LEU A 324 -20.81 39.75 12.41
C LEU A 324 -21.52 40.96 11.80
N SER A 325 -20.95 41.56 10.76
CA SER A 325 -21.55 42.71 10.06
C SER A 325 -22.84 42.36 9.31
N HIS A 326 -23.07 41.09 8.97
CA HIS A 326 -24.22 40.64 8.16
C HIS A 326 -25.18 39.68 8.91
N ALA A 327 -24.95 39.40 10.19
CA ALA A 327 -25.76 38.45 10.98
C ALA A 327 -27.27 38.78 11.01
N GLN A 328 -27.62 40.07 10.95
CA GLN A 328 -29.01 40.56 11.00
C GLN A 328 -29.67 40.73 9.62
N ASP A 329 -28.99 40.38 8.53
CA ASP A 329 -29.55 40.50 7.17
C ASP A 329 -30.59 39.39 6.89
N THR A 330 -31.87 39.77 6.95
CA THR A 330 -33.01 38.87 6.71
C THR A 330 -33.10 38.33 5.27
N GLY A 331 -32.37 38.88 4.32
CA GLY A 331 -32.21 38.34 2.97
C GLY A 331 -31.18 37.20 2.95
N LEU A 332 -30.01 37.43 3.55
CA LEU A 332 -28.95 36.42 3.65
C LEU A 332 -29.34 35.24 4.55
N GLN A 333 -30.11 35.47 5.62
CA GLN A 333 -30.63 34.40 6.49
C GLN A 333 -31.53 33.39 5.76
N LYS A 334 -32.12 33.76 4.62
CA LYS A 334 -33.00 32.88 3.81
C LYS A 334 -32.23 32.07 2.76
N LEU A 335 -30.94 32.32 2.56
CA LEU A 335 -30.12 31.55 1.62
C LEU A 335 -29.73 30.20 2.23
N ALA A 336 -30.37 29.13 1.74
CA ALA A 336 -29.89 27.78 1.97
C ALA A 336 -28.44 27.63 1.45
N ASP A 337 -27.60 26.92 2.22
CA ASP A 337 -26.17 26.70 1.95
C ASP A 337 -25.30 27.97 1.77
N LEU A 338 -25.62 29.07 2.49
CA LEU A 338 -24.78 30.26 2.52
C LEU A 338 -23.32 29.93 2.84
N ASN A 339 -22.40 30.30 1.94
CA ASN A 339 -20.96 30.11 2.11
C ASN A 339 -20.27 31.46 2.44
N PRO A 340 -19.79 31.66 3.68
CA PRO A 340 -19.16 32.93 4.08
C PRO A 340 -17.94 33.30 3.25
N PHE A 341 -17.18 32.31 2.75
CA PHE A 341 -15.97 32.53 1.95
C PHE A 341 -16.25 33.28 0.65
N PHE A 342 -17.30 32.91 -0.08
CA PHE A 342 -17.67 33.59 -1.33
C PHE A 342 -18.48 34.87 -1.08
N GLN A 343 -19.26 34.92 0.00
CA GLN A 343 -20.11 36.08 0.29
C GLN A 343 -19.33 37.30 0.81
N MET A 344 -18.24 37.10 1.57
CA MET A 344 -17.37 38.20 2.02
C MET A 344 -16.64 38.94 0.88
N LEU A 345 -16.66 38.39 -0.34
CA LEU A 345 -16.01 38.98 -1.50
C LEU A 345 -16.96 39.95 -2.23
N PRO A 346 -16.48 41.14 -2.62
CA PRO A 346 -17.21 42.04 -3.52
C PRO A 346 -17.63 41.33 -4.80
N GLU A 347 -18.82 41.64 -5.32
CA GLU A 347 -19.44 40.90 -6.45
C GLU A 347 -18.53 40.79 -7.67
N GLY A 348 -17.80 41.86 -8.03
CA GLY A 348 -16.87 41.87 -9.15
C GLY A 348 -15.65 40.95 -8.98
N LEU A 349 -15.29 40.56 -7.76
CA LEU A 349 -14.18 39.64 -7.47
C LEU A 349 -14.63 38.17 -7.37
N ARG A 350 -15.93 37.90 -7.18
CA ARG A 350 -16.47 36.52 -7.06
C ARG A 350 -16.15 35.62 -8.27
N PRO A 351 -16.27 36.08 -9.55
CA PRO A 351 -15.90 35.25 -10.71
C PRO A 351 -14.44 34.80 -10.71
N PHE A 352 -13.53 35.71 -10.36
CA PHE A 352 -12.11 35.40 -10.22
C PHE A 352 -11.85 34.42 -9.08
N ALA A 353 -12.50 34.63 -7.94
CA ALA A 353 -12.37 33.78 -6.77
C ALA A 353 -12.86 32.34 -7.03
N VAL A 354 -13.99 32.15 -7.71
CA VAL A 354 -14.51 30.82 -8.07
C VAL A 354 -13.58 30.11 -9.05
N LEU A 355 -13.06 30.80 -10.07
CA LEU A 355 -12.09 30.22 -11.00
C LEU A 355 -10.79 29.80 -10.28
N LEU A 356 -10.27 30.67 -9.41
CA LEU A 356 -9.04 30.40 -8.65
C LEU A 356 -9.25 29.28 -7.61
N SER A 357 -10.42 29.23 -6.95
CA SER A 357 -10.76 28.16 -6.01
C SER A 357 -10.95 26.81 -6.71
N THR A 358 -11.51 26.80 -7.92
CA THR A 358 -11.60 25.59 -8.75
C THR A 358 -10.22 25.09 -9.15
N ALA A 359 -9.31 25.99 -9.53
CA ALA A 359 -7.92 25.64 -9.80
C ALA A 359 -7.22 25.09 -8.54
N ALA A 360 -7.39 25.72 -7.38
CA ALA A 360 -6.85 25.25 -6.10
C ALA A 360 -7.40 23.86 -5.70
N ALA A 361 -8.71 23.63 -5.84
CA ALA A 361 -9.34 22.33 -5.57
C ALA A 361 -8.83 21.21 -6.49
N ILE A 362 -8.62 21.51 -7.77
CA ILE A 362 -7.99 20.56 -8.72
C ILE A 362 -6.55 20.25 -8.28
N ILE A 363 -5.76 21.25 -7.87
CA ILE A 363 -4.38 21.04 -7.40
C ILE A 363 -4.34 20.24 -6.09
N ALA A 364 -5.21 20.54 -5.13
CA ALA A 364 -5.36 19.80 -3.88
C ALA A 364 -5.68 18.32 -4.13
N SER A 365 -6.64 18.06 -5.01
CA SER A 365 -7.01 16.71 -5.44
C SER A 365 -5.84 15.97 -6.10
N GLN A 366 -5.08 16.64 -6.96
CA GLN A 366 -3.90 16.07 -7.64
C GLN A 366 -2.80 15.66 -6.66
N ALA A 367 -2.53 16.49 -5.65
CA ALA A 367 -1.59 16.18 -4.59
C ALA A 367 -2.01 14.91 -3.84
N LEU A 368 -3.24 14.86 -3.35
CA LEU A 368 -3.72 13.75 -2.51
C LEU A 368 -3.83 12.42 -3.29
N ILE A 369 -4.18 12.45 -4.58
CA ILE A 369 -4.12 11.27 -5.46
C ILE A 369 -2.67 10.77 -5.61
N THR A 370 -1.71 11.67 -5.78
CA THR A 370 -0.29 11.31 -5.86
C THR A 370 0.22 10.73 -4.54
N GLY A 371 -0.11 11.35 -3.41
CA GLY A 371 0.19 10.84 -2.07
C GLY A 371 -0.43 9.47 -1.79
N SER A 372 -1.65 9.22 -2.31
CA SER A 372 -2.31 7.91 -2.23
C SER A 372 -1.55 6.82 -3.00
N PHE A 373 -0.94 7.13 -4.15
CA PHE A 373 -0.06 6.19 -4.86
C PHE A 373 1.22 5.89 -4.05
N THR A 374 1.82 6.91 -3.41
CA THR A 374 2.97 6.74 -2.49
C THR A 374 2.61 5.84 -1.32
N LEU A 375 1.48 6.08 -0.67
CA LEU A 375 0.99 5.33 0.49
C LEU A 375 0.70 3.86 0.12
N VAL A 376 0.00 3.57 -0.99
CA VAL A 376 -0.21 2.18 -1.46
C VAL A 376 1.13 1.51 -1.79
N SER A 377 2.08 2.23 -2.38
CA SER A 377 3.42 1.72 -2.68
C SER A 377 4.20 1.36 -1.41
N GLU A 378 4.08 2.15 -0.34
CA GLU A 378 4.64 1.85 0.98
C GLU A 378 3.95 0.66 1.66
N ALA A 379 2.62 0.60 1.62
CA ALA A 379 1.85 -0.53 2.14
C ALA A 379 2.23 -1.85 1.44
N ALA A 380 2.44 -1.84 0.12
CA ALA A 380 2.90 -2.99 -0.63
C ALA A 380 4.33 -3.43 -0.22
N ARG A 381 5.24 -2.47 0.03
CA ARG A 381 6.60 -2.74 0.56
C ARG A 381 6.58 -3.36 1.97
N LEU A 382 5.49 -3.20 2.73
CA LEU A 382 5.31 -3.71 4.08
C LEU A 382 4.48 -5.02 4.13
N ASP A 383 4.21 -5.65 2.98
CA ASP A 383 3.31 -6.81 2.84
C ASP A 383 1.89 -6.57 3.37
N LEU A 384 1.41 -5.32 3.31
CA LEU A 384 0.04 -4.93 3.66
C LEU A 384 -0.87 -4.81 2.44
N MET A 385 -0.31 -4.69 1.22
CA MET A 385 -1.07 -4.59 -0.02
C MET A 385 -0.48 -5.52 -1.09
N PRO A 386 -1.29 -5.96 -2.08
CA PRO A 386 -0.77 -6.64 -3.26
C PRO A 386 0.30 -5.81 -3.97
N HIS A 387 1.28 -6.51 -4.52
CA HIS A 387 2.21 -5.89 -5.47
C HIS A 387 1.41 -5.55 -6.74
N MET A 388 1.50 -4.30 -7.17
CA MET A 388 0.81 -3.76 -8.34
C MET A 388 1.83 -3.23 -9.36
N GLN A 389 1.41 -3.05 -10.61
CA GLN A 389 2.24 -2.43 -11.63
C GLN A 389 2.40 -0.93 -11.37
N VAL A 390 3.61 -0.53 -10.98
CA VAL A 390 3.99 0.87 -10.71
C VAL A 390 4.71 1.45 -11.93
N HIS A 391 4.26 2.60 -12.41
CA HIS A 391 4.95 3.39 -13.43
C HIS A 391 5.59 4.64 -12.79
N TYR A 392 6.71 5.10 -13.37
CA TYR A 392 7.47 6.27 -12.89
C TYR A 392 7.59 7.33 -14.00
N PRO A 393 6.60 8.23 -14.15
CA PRO A 393 6.56 9.21 -15.25
C PRO A 393 7.72 10.21 -15.23
N SER A 394 8.28 10.50 -14.05
CA SER A 394 9.31 11.54 -13.87
C SER A 394 10.68 10.98 -13.48
N ALA A 395 11.71 11.84 -13.55
CA ALA A 395 13.07 11.50 -13.10
C ALA A 395 13.18 11.30 -11.58
N THR A 396 12.27 11.89 -10.79
CA THR A 396 12.22 11.75 -9.33
C THR A 396 11.33 10.57 -8.93
N LYS A 397 11.86 9.69 -8.07
CA LYS A 397 11.18 8.48 -7.55
C LYS A 397 9.83 8.76 -6.88
N GLY A 398 9.60 10.01 -6.45
CA GLY A 398 8.38 10.43 -5.76
C GLY A 398 7.13 10.50 -6.64
N GLN A 399 7.24 10.74 -7.95
CA GLN A 399 6.06 10.75 -8.82
C GLN A 399 5.78 9.32 -9.31
N LEU A 400 4.87 8.65 -8.61
CA LEU A 400 4.39 7.30 -8.86
C LEU A 400 3.05 7.36 -9.62
N TYR A 401 2.80 6.41 -10.51
CA TYR A 401 1.48 6.20 -11.11
C TYR A 401 1.08 4.72 -11.03
N ILE A 402 -0.03 4.43 -10.34
CA ILE A 402 -0.55 3.07 -10.14
C ILE A 402 -1.96 2.99 -10.77
N PRO A 403 -2.10 2.42 -11.99
CA PRO A 403 -3.37 2.45 -12.73
C PRO A 403 -4.56 1.88 -11.97
N MET A 404 -4.36 0.81 -11.19
CA MET A 404 -5.44 0.18 -10.41
C MET A 404 -5.97 1.10 -9.31
N VAL A 405 -5.07 1.75 -8.56
CA VAL A 405 -5.44 2.71 -7.50
C VAL A 405 -6.15 3.90 -8.11
N ASN A 406 -5.66 4.40 -9.26
CA ASN A 406 -6.29 5.48 -10.01
C ASN A 406 -7.75 5.18 -10.36
N THR A 407 -8.03 4.00 -10.90
CA THR A 407 -9.39 3.57 -11.26
C THR A 407 -10.29 3.38 -10.04
N ILE A 408 -9.78 2.79 -8.95
CA ILE A 408 -10.54 2.62 -7.70
C ILE A 408 -10.90 3.98 -7.10
N MET A 409 -9.93 4.90 -7.01
CA MET A 409 -10.17 6.25 -6.50
C MET A 409 -11.14 7.03 -7.40
N TRP A 410 -11.02 6.94 -8.72
CA TRP A 410 -11.92 7.59 -9.67
C TRP A 410 -13.37 7.15 -9.48
N ILE A 411 -13.62 5.83 -9.46
CA ILE A 411 -14.96 5.26 -9.23
C ILE A 411 -15.48 5.66 -7.85
N GLY A 412 -14.62 5.61 -6.83
CA GLY A 412 -14.96 6.05 -5.47
C GLY A 412 -15.39 7.52 -5.40
N CYS A 413 -14.62 8.43 -6.02
CA CYS A 413 -14.92 9.86 -6.03
C CYS A 413 -16.28 10.13 -6.71
N VAL A 414 -16.52 9.53 -7.88
CA VAL A 414 -17.78 9.67 -8.61
C VAL A 414 -18.95 9.08 -7.79
N GLY A 415 -18.75 7.94 -7.13
CA GLY A 415 -19.74 7.34 -6.24
C GLY A 415 -20.11 8.23 -5.04
N VAL A 416 -19.12 8.87 -4.40
CA VAL A 416 -19.34 9.84 -3.31
C VAL A 416 -20.11 11.05 -3.80
N VAL A 417 -19.76 11.62 -4.97
CA VAL A 417 -20.47 12.78 -5.53
C VAL A 417 -21.92 12.44 -5.87
N LEU A 418 -22.18 11.28 -6.48
CA LEU A 418 -23.54 10.83 -6.80
C LEU A 418 -24.39 10.53 -5.56
N LEU A 419 -23.78 10.00 -4.49
CA LEU A 419 -24.46 9.64 -3.25
C LEU A 419 -24.88 10.85 -2.41
N PHE A 420 -23.99 11.84 -2.27
CA PHE A 420 -24.20 12.97 -1.37
C PHE A 420 -24.68 14.25 -2.06
N GLN A 421 -24.35 14.44 -3.35
CA GLN A 421 -24.77 15.54 -4.23
C GLN A 421 -24.32 16.97 -3.85
N THR A 422 -24.42 17.39 -2.59
CA THR A 422 -24.02 18.71 -2.07
C THR A 422 -22.77 18.62 -1.21
N SER A 423 -21.98 19.69 -1.16
CA SER A 423 -20.79 19.75 -0.31
C SER A 423 -21.11 19.62 1.18
N SER A 424 -22.22 20.20 1.65
CA SER A 424 -22.63 20.20 3.06
C SER A 424 -22.91 18.78 3.59
N HIS A 425 -23.48 17.90 2.77
CA HIS A 425 -23.67 16.49 3.11
C HIS A 425 -22.35 15.70 3.09
N MET A 426 -21.42 16.02 2.19
CA MET A 426 -20.09 15.39 2.15
C MET A 426 -19.19 15.84 3.31
N GLU A 427 -19.25 17.11 3.71
CA GLU A 427 -18.52 17.70 4.85
C GLU A 427 -18.84 16.96 6.17
N ALA A 428 -20.10 16.56 6.37
CA ALA A 428 -20.52 15.77 7.52
C ALA A 428 -19.91 14.35 7.54
N ALA A 429 -19.68 13.77 6.35
CA ALA A 429 -19.07 12.45 6.20
C ALA A 429 -17.54 12.47 6.37
N TYR A 430 -16.91 13.56 5.92
CA TYR A 430 -15.48 13.70 5.70
C TYR A 430 -14.60 13.64 6.97
N GLY A 431 -14.96 14.38 8.03
CA GLY A 431 -14.10 14.54 9.21
C GLY A 431 -13.82 13.26 10.03
N LEU A 432 -14.70 12.25 9.96
CA LEU A 432 -14.63 11.07 10.82
C LEU A 432 -13.43 10.15 10.51
N ALA A 433 -13.09 9.96 9.23
CA ALA A 433 -11.97 9.09 8.86
C ALA A 433 -10.63 9.71 9.25
N ILE A 434 -10.46 11.01 9.00
CA ILE A 434 -9.17 11.71 9.19
C ILE A 434 -8.82 11.82 10.67
N THR A 435 -9.79 12.09 11.57
CA THR A 435 -9.55 12.06 13.02
C THR A 435 -8.98 10.73 13.49
N LEU A 436 -9.45 9.62 12.93
CA LEU A 436 -8.92 8.29 13.25
C LEU A 436 -7.49 8.09 12.72
N THR A 437 -7.16 8.59 11.51
CA THR A 437 -5.76 8.65 11.03
C THR A 437 -4.87 9.38 12.03
N MET A 438 -5.27 10.59 12.43
CA MET A 438 -4.48 11.44 13.33
C MET A 438 -4.20 10.76 14.68
N LEU A 439 -5.21 10.09 15.25
CA LEU A 439 -5.09 9.34 16.50
C LEU A 439 -4.09 8.17 16.37
N MET A 440 -4.13 7.43 15.25
CA MET A 440 -3.17 6.36 15.00
C MET A 440 -1.73 6.89 14.83
N THR A 441 -1.56 8.02 14.14
CA THR A 441 -0.27 8.72 14.03
C THR A 441 0.23 9.19 15.39
N THR A 442 -0.63 9.70 16.27
CA THR A 442 -0.28 10.10 17.64
C THR A 442 0.21 8.91 18.48
N ILE A 443 -0.42 7.74 18.36
CA ILE A 443 0.04 6.49 19.00
C ILE A 443 1.44 6.07 18.49
N LEU A 444 1.68 6.14 17.18
CA LEU A 444 2.98 5.80 16.59
C LEU A 444 4.08 6.83 16.96
N LEU A 445 3.75 8.12 16.99
CA LEU A 445 4.64 9.20 17.44
C LEU A 445 4.99 9.07 18.92
N PHE A 446 4.06 8.63 19.78
CA PHE A 446 4.35 8.32 21.18
C PHE A 446 5.45 7.25 21.31
N VAL A 447 5.39 6.18 20.51
CA VAL A 447 6.44 5.14 20.51
C VAL A 447 7.77 5.70 19.99
N TYR A 448 7.76 6.48 18.91
CA TYR A 448 8.95 7.16 18.39
C TYR A 448 9.60 8.08 19.44
N LEU A 449 8.82 8.93 20.12
CA LEU A 449 9.32 9.83 21.15
C LEU A 449 9.86 9.07 22.38
N THR A 450 9.20 7.98 22.76
CA THR A 450 9.57 7.14 23.92
C THR A 450 10.82 6.30 23.65
N ARG A 451 10.90 5.63 22.49
CA ARG A 451 11.89 4.59 22.20
C ARG A 451 13.06 5.04 21.32
N ILE A 452 12.84 5.97 20.40
CA ILE A 452 13.88 6.47 19.48
C ILE A 452 14.46 7.79 20.01
N ARG A 453 13.61 8.74 20.45
CA ARG A 453 14.08 10.00 21.04
C ARG A 453 14.40 9.91 22.54
N GLN A 454 14.06 8.80 23.20
CA GLN A 454 14.28 8.54 24.63
C GLN A 454 13.68 9.59 25.60
N ARG A 455 12.66 10.35 25.17
CA ARG A 455 12.04 11.42 25.98
C ARG A 455 10.71 10.97 26.58
N ARG A 456 10.75 10.00 27.51
CA ARG A 456 9.55 9.33 28.06
C ARG A 456 8.50 10.28 28.66
N LEU A 457 8.92 11.25 29.47
CA LEU A 457 8.00 12.25 30.07
C LEU A 457 7.33 13.11 28.99
N LEU A 458 8.12 13.65 28.05
CA LEU A 458 7.59 14.46 26.95
C LEU A 458 6.69 13.65 26.01
N ALA A 459 6.97 12.35 25.82
CA ALA A 459 6.11 11.44 25.08
C ALA A 459 4.76 11.22 25.80
N ALA A 460 4.77 11.02 27.12
CA ALA A 460 3.55 10.88 27.91
C ALA A 460 2.69 12.16 27.88
N VAL A 461 3.31 13.34 28.08
CA VAL A 461 2.63 14.64 27.95
C VAL A 461 2.07 14.83 26.53
N PHE A 462 2.85 14.51 25.49
CA PHE A 462 2.40 14.56 24.09
C PHE A 462 1.19 13.66 23.83
N LEU A 463 1.23 12.41 24.31
CA LEU A 463 0.14 11.44 24.13
C LEU A 463 -1.14 11.88 24.86
N VAL A 464 -1.03 12.34 26.10
CA VAL A 464 -2.19 12.81 26.88
C VAL A 464 -2.78 14.09 26.25
N PHE A 465 -1.93 15.05 25.89
CA PHE A 465 -2.38 16.34 25.34
C PHE A 465 -3.01 16.20 23.94
N PHE A 466 -2.29 15.62 22.98
CA PHE A 466 -2.83 15.47 21.61
C PHE A 466 -3.89 14.37 21.53
N GLY A 467 -3.74 13.29 22.30
CA GLY A 467 -4.75 12.24 22.40
C GLY A 467 -6.07 12.77 22.97
N ALA A 468 -6.05 13.64 23.99
CA ALA A 468 -7.27 14.26 24.49
C ALA A 468 -7.96 15.13 23.41
N ILE A 469 -7.21 16.00 22.74
CA ILE A 469 -7.72 16.86 21.66
C ILE A 469 -8.33 16.01 20.52
N GLU A 470 -7.63 14.96 20.09
CA GLU A 470 -8.06 14.09 18.99
C GLU A 470 -9.25 13.20 19.38
N ILE A 471 -9.31 12.71 20.62
CA ILE A 471 -10.47 12.00 21.15
C ILE A 471 -11.69 12.94 21.24
N SER A 472 -11.51 14.20 21.62
CA SER A 472 -12.58 15.21 21.57
C SER A 472 -13.07 15.45 20.13
N PHE A 473 -12.18 15.60 19.15
CA PHE A 473 -12.56 15.71 17.74
C PHE A 473 -13.26 14.46 17.21
N PHE A 474 -12.77 13.26 17.57
CA PHE A 474 -13.37 11.99 17.16
C PHE A 474 -14.78 11.82 17.77
N ALA A 475 -14.93 12.01 19.08
CA ALA A 475 -16.21 11.93 19.77
C ALA A 475 -17.22 12.96 19.23
N SER A 476 -16.76 14.19 18.97
CA SER A 476 -17.58 15.23 18.33
C SER A 476 -17.95 14.88 16.88
N SER A 477 -17.08 14.23 16.12
CA SER A 477 -17.35 13.84 14.72
C SER A 477 -18.26 12.62 14.63
N LEU A 478 -18.29 11.76 15.66
CA LEU A 478 -19.13 10.56 15.72
C LEU A 478 -20.63 10.90 15.70
N THR A 479 -21.03 12.10 16.12
CA THR A 479 -22.42 12.58 16.05
C THR A 479 -22.91 12.77 14.60
N LYS A 480 -21.97 13.02 13.67
CA LYS A 480 -22.22 13.10 12.23
C LYS A 480 -22.21 11.74 11.54
N PHE A 481 -22.05 10.62 12.27
CA PHE A 481 -22.00 9.27 11.71
C PHE A 481 -23.24 8.92 10.88
N LEU A 482 -24.45 9.18 11.41
CA LEU A 482 -25.72 8.95 10.70
C LEU A 482 -25.95 9.94 9.56
N HIS A 483 -25.30 11.10 9.59
CA HIS A 483 -25.40 12.16 8.57
C HIS A 483 -24.39 11.98 7.41
N GLY A 484 -23.75 10.81 7.31
CA GLY A 484 -22.84 10.45 6.21
C GLY A 484 -21.52 9.83 6.65
N GLY A 485 -21.08 10.04 7.89
CA GLY A 485 -19.80 9.53 8.41
C GLY A 485 -19.64 8.01 8.31
N TYR A 486 -20.75 7.26 8.28
CA TYR A 486 -20.71 5.81 8.06
C TYR A 486 -20.08 5.41 6.72
N VAL A 487 -20.22 6.21 5.65
CA VAL A 487 -19.69 5.88 4.32
C VAL A 487 -18.15 5.89 4.32
N THR A 488 -17.56 6.86 5.00
CA THR A 488 -16.11 7.04 5.05
C THR A 488 -15.45 5.99 5.94
N LEU A 489 -16.10 5.66 7.05
CA LEU A 489 -15.69 4.54 7.91
C LEU A 489 -15.87 3.18 7.23
N LEU A 490 -16.92 2.98 6.42
CA LEU A 490 -17.12 1.75 5.64
C LEU A 490 -16.01 1.57 4.60
N MET A 491 -15.66 2.62 3.85
CA MET A 491 -14.54 2.62 2.90
C MET A 491 -13.22 2.27 3.59
N ALA A 492 -12.91 2.94 4.71
CA ALA A 492 -11.73 2.64 5.50
C ALA A 492 -11.73 1.21 6.06
N THR A 493 -12.89 0.68 6.47
CA THR A 493 -13.03 -0.69 6.97
C THR A 493 -12.76 -1.71 5.86
N ILE A 494 -13.25 -1.49 4.65
CA ILE A 494 -12.97 -2.36 3.48
C ILE A 494 -11.46 -2.37 3.18
N LEU A 495 -10.83 -1.19 3.13
CA LEU A 495 -9.39 -1.06 2.89
C LEU A 495 -8.55 -1.72 4.01
N PHE A 496 -8.96 -1.56 5.28
CA PHE A 496 -8.33 -2.22 6.42
C PHE A 496 -8.48 -3.75 6.36
N LEU A 497 -9.65 -4.27 5.98
CA LEU A 497 -9.89 -5.71 5.79
C LEU A 497 -9.02 -6.28 4.66
N VAL A 498 -8.86 -5.55 3.55
CA VAL A 498 -7.89 -5.92 2.49
C VAL A 498 -6.48 -6.03 3.07
N MET A 499 -6.03 -5.05 3.86
CA MET A 499 -4.70 -5.11 4.49
C MET A 499 -4.55 -6.27 5.48
N LEU A 500 -5.58 -6.54 6.29
CA LEU A 500 -5.58 -7.63 7.27
C LEU A 500 -5.51 -8.99 6.57
N VAL A 501 -6.35 -9.22 5.56
CA VAL A 501 -6.35 -10.43 4.72
C VAL A 501 -5.00 -10.58 4.03
N TRP A 502 -4.45 -9.51 3.44
CA TRP A 502 -3.18 -9.58 2.73
C TRP A 502 -2.01 -9.90 3.67
N ARG A 503 -1.95 -9.25 4.83
CA ARG A 503 -0.95 -9.49 5.87
C ARG A 503 -1.02 -10.91 6.41
N ARG A 504 -2.21 -11.36 6.85
CA ARG A 504 -2.42 -12.70 7.41
C ARG A 504 -2.14 -13.76 6.35
N GLY A 505 -2.58 -13.55 5.12
CA GLY A 505 -2.30 -14.47 4.02
C GLY A 505 -0.81 -14.56 3.65
N THR A 506 -0.08 -13.44 3.70
CA THR A 506 1.37 -13.45 3.47
C THR A 506 2.14 -14.11 4.64
N ALA A 507 1.62 -14.04 5.86
CA ALA A 507 2.15 -14.81 6.98
C ALA A 507 1.94 -16.33 6.80
N ILE A 508 0.78 -16.76 6.31
CA ILE A 508 0.49 -18.18 5.99
C ILE A 508 1.44 -18.69 4.91
N GLU A 509 1.58 -17.96 3.79
CA GLU A 509 2.53 -18.32 2.72
C GLU A 509 3.98 -18.42 3.25
N ARG A 510 4.42 -17.45 4.06
CA ARG A 510 5.79 -17.43 4.62
C ARG A 510 6.05 -18.57 5.60
N ALA A 511 5.05 -19.00 6.38
CA ALA A 511 5.20 -20.12 7.30
C ALA A 511 5.45 -21.46 6.59
N GLN A 512 5.03 -21.59 5.32
CA GLN A 512 5.18 -22.81 4.50
C GLN A 512 6.35 -22.74 3.51
N THR A 513 6.99 -21.57 3.35
CA THR A 513 8.13 -21.41 2.43
C THR A 513 9.40 -22.01 3.03
N VAL A 514 9.81 -23.16 2.50
CA VAL A 514 11.07 -23.84 2.85
C VAL A 514 12.13 -23.44 1.83
N PHE A 515 13.26 -22.92 2.31
CA PHE A 515 14.43 -22.64 1.46
C PHE A 515 15.43 -23.80 1.55
N LEU A 516 15.93 -24.24 0.39
CA LEU A 516 16.91 -25.31 0.26
C LEU A 516 18.21 -24.77 -0.35
N PRO A 517 19.39 -25.26 0.07
CA PRO A 517 20.67 -24.87 -0.52
C PRO A 517 20.80 -25.50 -1.91
N ILE A 518 20.82 -24.66 -2.96
CA ILE A 518 20.82 -25.11 -4.35
C ILE A 518 21.99 -26.02 -4.70
N ARG A 519 23.16 -25.79 -4.08
CA ARG A 519 24.40 -26.58 -4.28
C ARG A 519 24.19 -28.08 -4.05
N ASN A 520 23.30 -28.48 -3.14
CA ASN A 520 23.03 -29.89 -2.85
C ASN A 520 22.26 -30.61 -3.98
N TYR A 521 21.68 -29.85 -4.93
CA TYR A 521 20.83 -30.36 -6.01
C TYR A 521 21.45 -30.16 -7.40
N VAL A 522 22.60 -29.49 -7.51
CA VAL A 522 23.30 -29.23 -8.78
C VAL A 522 23.57 -30.55 -9.53
N ASP A 523 24.14 -31.56 -8.85
CA ASP A 523 24.42 -32.87 -9.45
C ASP A 523 23.16 -33.59 -9.94
N GLN A 524 22.02 -33.40 -9.29
CA GLN A 524 20.73 -33.98 -9.71
C GLN A 524 20.19 -33.27 -10.96
N LEU A 525 20.30 -31.94 -11.02
CA LEU A 525 19.96 -31.15 -12.21
C LEU A 525 20.88 -31.51 -13.40
N GLY A 526 22.16 -31.82 -13.14
CA GLY A 526 23.11 -32.29 -14.14
C GLY A 526 22.75 -33.66 -14.71
N LYS A 527 22.36 -34.61 -13.85
CA LYS A 527 21.81 -35.91 -14.28
C LYS A 527 20.55 -35.72 -15.13
N LEU A 528 19.59 -34.91 -14.67
CA LEU A 528 18.35 -34.64 -15.43
C LEU A 528 18.59 -33.94 -16.77
N ARG A 529 19.60 -33.06 -16.89
CA ARG A 529 20.03 -32.46 -18.16
C ARG A 529 20.49 -33.52 -19.17
N ALA A 530 21.27 -34.51 -18.70
CA ALA A 530 21.84 -35.58 -19.51
C ALA A 530 20.88 -36.76 -19.78
N ASP A 531 19.83 -36.91 -18.99
CA ASP A 531 18.88 -38.02 -19.10
C ASP A 531 17.97 -37.89 -20.34
N GLU A 532 18.19 -38.76 -21.33
CA GLU A 532 17.43 -38.72 -22.58
C GLU A 532 16.04 -39.36 -22.49
N SER A 533 15.71 -40.03 -21.38
CA SER A 533 14.36 -40.57 -21.16
C SER A 533 13.29 -39.48 -20.98
N TYR A 534 13.71 -38.27 -20.57
CA TYR A 534 12.83 -37.11 -20.48
C TYR A 534 12.97 -36.20 -21.71
N PRO A 535 11.84 -35.72 -22.29
CA PRO A 535 11.88 -34.78 -23.41
C PRO A 535 12.45 -33.42 -22.98
N LEU A 536 13.22 -32.79 -23.85
CA LEU A 536 13.75 -31.45 -23.60
C LEU A 536 12.61 -30.43 -23.57
N LEU A 537 12.41 -29.76 -22.43
CA LEU A 537 11.31 -28.81 -22.23
C LEU A 537 11.59 -27.41 -22.78
N ALA A 538 12.88 -27.02 -22.75
CA ALA A 538 13.44 -25.75 -23.22
C ALA A 538 14.98 -25.80 -23.22
N ASP A 539 15.66 -24.98 -24.02
CA ASP A 539 17.10 -24.70 -23.83
C ASP A 539 17.33 -23.92 -22.54
N ASN A 540 16.52 -22.87 -22.31
CA ASN A 540 16.60 -22.02 -21.12
C ASN A 540 15.30 -22.08 -20.32
N LEU A 541 15.28 -22.90 -19.27
CA LEU A 541 14.16 -22.98 -18.34
C LEU A 541 14.34 -21.94 -17.22
N VAL A 542 13.40 -21.01 -17.09
CA VAL A 542 13.55 -19.81 -16.25
C VAL A 542 12.52 -19.79 -15.13
N PHE A 543 12.98 -19.64 -13.89
CA PHE A 543 12.15 -19.44 -12.71
C PHE A 543 12.42 -18.07 -12.09
N LEU A 544 11.35 -17.36 -11.73
CA LEU A 544 11.42 -16.13 -10.96
C LEU A 544 11.44 -16.48 -9.47
N VAL A 545 12.52 -16.14 -8.77
CA VAL A 545 12.76 -16.52 -7.37
C VAL A 545 12.83 -15.31 -6.45
N ASN A 546 12.20 -15.45 -5.27
CA ASN A 546 12.23 -14.45 -4.22
C ASN A 546 13.32 -14.80 -3.21
N GLY A 547 14.45 -14.08 -3.23
CA GLY A 547 15.51 -14.26 -2.25
C GLY A 547 16.80 -13.55 -2.63
N SER A 548 17.41 -12.83 -1.69
CA SER A 548 18.68 -12.12 -1.89
C SER A 548 19.92 -12.96 -1.58
N ASP A 549 19.78 -14.10 -0.89
CA ASP A 549 20.85 -15.05 -0.64
C ASP A 549 21.15 -15.85 -1.92
N PRO A 550 22.37 -15.80 -2.48
CA PRO A 550 22.73 -16.58 -3.68
C PRO A 550 22.62 -18.10 -3.47
N GLY A 551 22.91 -18.63 -2.28
CA GLY A 551 22.96 -20.07 -2.04
C GLY A 551 21.60 -20.76 -1.92
N MET A 552 20.51 -20.02 -1.71
CA MET A 552 19.20 -20.58 -1.33
C MET A 552 18.14 -20.48 -2.43
N ILE A 553 17.27 -21.49 -2.56
CA ILE A 553 16.11 -21.49 -3.47
C ILE A 553 14.85 -21.97 -2.75
N ASP A 554 13.67 -21.48 -3.17
CA ASP A 554 12.38 -21.99 -2.67
C ASP A 554 12.23 -23.46 -3.11
N ARG A 555 11.93 -24.35 -2.15
CA ARG A 555 11.70 -25.80 -2.40
C ARG A 555 10.70 -26.03 -3.53
N ASP A 556 9.69 -25.18 -3.65
CA ASP A 556 8.63 -25.33 -4.65
C ASP A 556 9.18 -25.30 -6.10
N VAL A 557 10.34 -24.65 -6.31
CA VAL A 557 11.06 -24.65 -7.59
C VAL A 557 11.75 -26.00 -7.84
N LEU A 558 12.43 -26.54 -6.84
CA LEU A 558 13.07 -27.86 -6.96
C LEU A 558 12.04 -28.97 -7.12
N TYR A 559 10.93 -28.92 -6.36
CA TYR A 559 9.80 -29.83 -6.52
C TYR A 559 9.16 -29.75 -7.92
N SER A 560 9.02 -28.53 -8.47
CA SER A 560 8.58 -28.35 -9.85
C SER A 560 9.55 -29.02 -10.85
N ILE A 561 10.85 -28.88 -10.68
CA ILE A 561 11.85 -29.41 -11.63
C ILE A 561 12.06 -30.92 -11.50
N LEU A 562 12.01 -31.48 -10.28
CA LEU A 562 12.46 -32.83 -9.97
C LEU A 562 11.30 -33.80 -9.65
N ASP A 563 10.37 -33.40 -8.78
CA ASP A 563 9.43 -34.35 -8.15
C ASP A 563 8.07 -34.44 -8.86
N LYS A 564 7.56 -33.33 -9.42
CA LYS A 564 6.19 -33.30 -9.96
C LYS A 564 6.08 -33.89 -11.37
N HIS A 565 6.95 -33.43 -12.26
CA HIS A 565 7.23 -34.03 -13.56
C HIS A 565 8.60 -33.52 -13.94
N PRO A 566 9.63 -34.37 -14.05
CA PRO A 566 11.00 -33.93 -14.33
C PRO A 566 11.08 -33.00 -15.54
N LYS A 567 11.73 -31.85 -15.37
CA LYS A 567 11.79 -30.77 -16.38
C LYS A 567 13.20 -30.62 -16.95
N ARG A 568 13.58 -31.52 -17.86
CA ARG A 568 14.87 -31.46 -18.55
C ARG A 568 15.02 -30.15 -19.33
N ALA A 569 16.12 -29.45 -19.08
CA ALA A 569 16.54 -28.26 -19.81
C ALA A 569 18.06 -28.25 -20.02
N ARG A 570 18.56 -27.53 -21.04
CA ARG A 570 20.02 -27.37 -21.24
C ARG A 570 20.64 -26.44 -20.20
N ALA A 571 19.90 -25.40 -19.79
CA ALA A 571 20.27 -24.47 -18.73
C ALA A 571 19.05 -24.08 -17.87
N TYR A 572 19.27 -24.03 -16.55
CA TYR A 572 18.31 -23.65 -15.53
C TYR A 572 18.65 -22.26 -14.99
N TRP A 573 17.70 -21.32 -15.07
CA TRP A 573 17.90 -19.91 -14.72
C TRP A 573 17.02 -19.51 -13.54
N PHE A 574 17.62 -19.09 -12.44
CA PHE A 574 16.94 -18.62 -11.23
C PHE A 574 17.11 -17.11 -11.10
N ILE A 575 16.08 -16.34 -11.45
CA ILE A 575 16.18 -14.89 -11.58
C ILE A 575 15.48 -14.19 -10.41
N SER A 576 16.22 -13.30 -9.73
CA SER A 576 15.69 -12.37 -8.75
C SER A 576 15.86 -10.94 -9.26
N VAL A 577 14.78 -10.14 -9.21
CA VAL A 577 14.82 -8.71 -9.56
C VAL A 577 14.92 -7.88 -8.29
N LEU A 578 15.96 -7.06 -8.19
CA LEU A 578 16.24 -6.14 -7.10
C LEU A 578 16.09 -4.70 -7.62
N VAL A 579 15.16 -3.94 -7.04
CA VAL A 579 14.95 -2.53 -7.41
C VAL A 579 15.89 -1.63 -6.63
N SER A 580 16.67 -0.81 -7.35
CA SER A 580 17.61 0.17 -6.80
C SER A 580 16.97 1.56 -6.65
N ASP A 581 17.54 2.37 -5.75
CA ASP A 581 17.20 3.79 -5.61
C ASP A 581 17.81 4.68 -6.70
N GLU A 582 18.81 4.19 -7.44
CA GLU A 582 19.32 4.86 -8.64
C GLU A 582 18.30 4.72 -9.81
N PRO A 583 17.95 5.78 -10.54
CA PRO A 583 16.86 5.73 -11.54
C PRO A 583 17.12 4.78 -12.71
N TYR A 584 18.35 4.78 -13.25
CA TYR A 584 18.72 4.13 -14.51
C TYR A 584 19.76 3.02 -14.33
N ARG A 585 19.91 2.48 -13.11
CA ARG A 585 20.89 1.43 -12.82
C ARG A 585 20.54 0.16 -13.61
N ARG A 586 21.51 -0.39 -14.33
CA ARG A 586 21.37 -1.62 -15.12
C ARG A 586 22.55 -2.53 -14.83
N THR A 587 22.55 -3.12 -13.65
CA THR A 587 23.64 -4.01 -13.20
C THR A 587 23.09 -5.39 -12.90
N TYR A 588 23.88 -6.44 -13.10
CA TYR A 588 23.50 -7.80 -12.72
C TYR A 588 24.68 -8.51 -12.05
N THR A 589 24.39 -9.59 -11.33
CA THR A 589 25.39 -10.53 -10.81
C THR A 589 24.91 -11.95 -11.07
N VAL A 590 25.81 -12.84 -11.45
CA VAL A 590 25.54 -14.26 -11.73
C VAL A 590 26.35 -15.13 -10.76
N ASP A 591 25.72 -16.18 -10.24
CA ASP A 591 26.41 -17.34 -9.63
C ASP A 591 26.10 -18.56 -10.52
N SER A 592 27.14 -19.21 -11.03
CA SER A 592 27.05 -20.42 -11.89
C SER A 592 27.21 -21.72 -11.11
N PHE A 593 27.46 -21.64 -9.80
CA PHE A 593 27.74 -22.77 -8.91
C PHE A 593 28.87 -23.71 -9.37
N GLY A 594 29.76 -23.24 -10.26
CA GLY A 594 30.81 -24.05 -10.88
C GLY A 594 30.34 -24.90 -12.07
N THR A 595 29.22 -24.55 -12.70
CA THR A 595 28.62 -25.30 -13.81
C THR A 595 28.35 -24.44 -15.05
N ASP A 596 28.12 -25.10 -16.19
CA ASP A 596 27.68 -24.48 -17.44
C ASP A 596 26.15 -24.55 -17.67
N TYR A 597 25.38 -24.95 -16.65
CA TYR A 597 23.93 -25.22 -16.78
C TYR A 597 23.06 -24.77 -15.61
N VAL A 598 23.61 -24.36 -14.46
CA VAL A 598 22.83 -23.82 -13.33
C VAL A 598 23.25 -22.39 -13.07
N PHE A 599 22.37 -21.43 -13.33
CA PHE A 599 22.67 -20.01 -13.19
C PHE A 599 21.65 -19.32 -12.29
N LYS A 600 22.14 -18.58 -11.30
CA LYS A 600 21.33 -17.67 -10.50
C LYS A 600 21.71 -16.23 -10.78
N VAL A 601 20.73 -15.44 -11.21
CA VAL A 601 20.94 -14.08 -11.70
C VAL A 601 20.18 -13.09 -10.82
N HIS A 602 20.90 -12.15 -10.22
CA HIS A 602 20.29 -11.01 -9.55
C HIS A 602 20.35 -9.78 -10.46
N LEU A 603 19.20 -9.39 -11.03
CA LEU A 603 19.06 -8.18 -11.84
C LEU A 603 18.85 -6.99 -10.91
N LYS A 604 19.85 -6.12 -10.78
CA LYS A 604 19.82 -4.88 -9.98
C LYS A 604 19.43 -3.72 -10.91
N LEU A 605 18.12 -3.51 -11.03
CA LEU A 605 17.50 -2.55 -11.94
C LEU A 605 17.08 -1.27 -11.20
N GLY A 606 17.28 -0.12 -11.83
CA GLY A 606 16.84 1.18 -11.32
C GLY A 606 15.33 1.33 -11.35
N PHE A 607 14.77 2.20 -10.51
CA PHE A 607 13.31 2.32 -10.38
C PHE A 607 12.61 2.83 -11.66
N ARG A 608 13.31 3.51 -12.59
CA ARG A 608 12.73 3.89 -13.90
C ARG A 608 12.89 2.81 -14.97
N GLU A 609 13.68 1.77 -14.72
CA GLU A 609 13.89 0.71 -15.68
C GLU A 609 12.69 -0.23 -15.72
N ASN A 610 12.13 -0.41 -16.91
CA ASN A 610 11.10 -1.42 -17.14
C ASN A 610 11.68 -2.79 -16.76
N GLN A 611 10.99 -3.55 -15.92
CA GLN A 611 11.41 -4.87 -15.43
C GLN A 611 11.22 -5.98 -16.48
N ARG A 612 11.62 -5.72 -17.73
CA ARG A 612 11.53 -6.65 -18.87
C ARG A 612 12.55 -7.77 -18.73
N VAL A 613 12.26 -8.75 -17.87
CA VAL A 613 13.22 -9.81 -17.50
C VAL A 613 13.74 -10.56 -18.73
N ASN A 614 12.87 -10.89 -19.70
CA ASN A 614 13.27 -11.56 -20.95
C ASN A 614 14.34 -10.75 -21.74
N THR A 615 14.22 -9.43 -21.83
CA THR A 615 15.19 -8.59 -22.55
C THR A 615 16.57 -8.60 -21.87
N TYR A 616 16.62 -8.43 -20.55
CA TYR A 616 17.90 -8.45 -19.82
C TYR A 616 18.50 -9.85 -19.76
N LEU A 617 17.68 -10.89 -19.60
CA LEU A 617 18.14 -12.27 -19.58
C LEU A 617 18.84 -12.64 -20.90
N ARG A 618 18.30 -12.26 -22.06
CA ARG A 618 18.97 -12.47 -23.35
C ARG A 618 20.34 -11.78 -23.43
N GLN A 619 20.51 -10.61 -22.81
CA GLN A 619 21.82 -9.93 -22.72
C GLN A 619 22.80 -10.66 -21.79
N VAL A 620 22.31 -11.17 -20.65
CA VAL A 620 23.11 -11.99 -19.72
C VAL A 620 23.56 -13.29 -20.40
N VAL A 621 22.65 -14.01 -21.05
CA VAL A 621 22.94 -15.23 -21.81
C VAL A 621 23.97 -14.96 -22.92
N ALA A 622 23.75 -13.94 -23.76
CA ALA A 622 24.71 -13.54 -24.80
C ALA A 622 26.11 -13.24 -24.24
N THR A 623 26.19 -12.66 -23.04
CA THR A 623 27.47 -12.32 -22.40
C THR A 623 28.18 -13.57 -21.89
N LEU A 624 27.46 -14.48 -21.22
CA LEU A 624 28.00 -15.74 -20.70
C LEU A 624 28.43 -16.70 -21.81
N MET A 625 27.73 -16.69 -22.94
CA MET A 625 28.16 -17.41 -24.15
C MET A 625 29.47 -16.86 -24.71
N ARG A 626 29.62 -15.53 -24.74
CA ARG A 626 30.86 -14.88 -25.23
C ARG A 626 32.05 -15.09 -24.29
N THR A 627 31.83 -15.26 -22.98
CA THR A 627 32.89 -15.60 -22.02
C THR A 627 33.19 -17.11 -21.96
N GLY A 628 32.38 -17.95 -22.62
CA GLY A 628 32.53 -19.41 -22.58
C GLY A 628 31.94 -20.07 -21.31
N GLU A 629 31.24 -19.31 -20.47
CA GLU A 629 30.57 -19.81 -19.27
C GLU A 629 29.25 -20.55 -19.58
N LEU A 630 28.68 -20.34 -20.77
CA LEU A 630 27.52 -21.06 -21.29
C LEU A 630 27.83 -21.60 -22.71
N PRO A 631 27.64 -22.90 -23.01
CA PRO A 631 27.85 -23.43 -24.35
C PRO A 631 26.79 -22.92 -25.35
N PRO A 632 27.10 -22.85 -26.66
CA PRO A 632 26.15 -22.49 -27.70
C PRO A 632 24.90 -23.38 -27.73
N GLN A 633 23.74 -22.75 -27.96
CA GLN A 633 22.43 -23.40 -28.00
C GLN A 633 21.93 -23.43 -29.44
N GLU A 634 22.64 -24.19 -30.28
CA GLU A 634 22.35 -24.26 -31.72
C GLU A 634 20.88 -24.61 -32.01
N HIS A 635 20.30 -23.92 -33.00
CA HIS A 635 18.96 -24.14 -33.52
C HIS A 635 19.03 -24.49 -35.01
N GLU A 636 18.45 -25.62 -35.38
CA GLU A 636 18.37 -26.08 -36.77
C GLU A 636 17.44 -25.17 -37.60
N TYR A 637 16.27 -24.84 -37.04
CA TYR A 637 15.21 -24.09 -37.71
C TYR A 637 15.25 -22.59 -37.35
N SER A 638 15.31 -21.73 -38.36
CA SER A 638 15.22 -20.27 -38.19
C SER A 638 14.67 -19.59 -39.43
N VAL A 639 13.92 -18.50 -39.24
CA VAL A 639 13.45 -17.61 -40.32
C VAL A 639 14.56 -16.65 -40.79
N TYR A 640 15.64 -16.51 -40.01
CA TYR A 640 16.75 -15.60 -40.28
C TYR A 640 17.95 -16.31 -40.91
N ARG A 641 18.58 -15.70 -41.93
CA ARG A 641 19.78 -16.25 -42.60
C ARG A 641 20.97 -16.44 -41.66
N ARG A 642 21.10 -15.61 -40.63
CA ARG A 642 22.06 -15.79 -39.55
C ARG A 642 21.31 -16.39 -38.36
N ARG A 643 21.65 -17.63 -38.01
CA ARG A 643 21.10 -18.32 -36.84
C ARG A 643 21.45 -17.56 -35.57
N SER A 644 20.57 -17.65 -34.58
CA SER A 644 20.83 -17.20 -33.21
C SER A 644 21.50 -18.33 -32.45
N ASP A 645 22.63 -18.04 -31.81
CA ASP A 645 23.32 -19.01 -30.94
C ASP A 645 22.61 -19.15 -29.57
N ILE A 646 21.72 -18.19 -29.25
CA ILE A 646 20.85 -18.21 -28.07
C ILE A 646 19.59 -18.99 -28.39
N GLY A 647 19.27 -19.99 -27.56
CA GLY A 647 18.12 -20.86 -27.74
C GLY A 647 16.79 -20.31 -27.22
N ASP A 648 15.80 -21.20 -27.09
CA ASP A 648 14.47 -20.84 -26.62
C ASP A 648 14.46 -20.47 -25.12
N PHE A 649 13.40 -19.78 -24.67
CA PHE A 649 13.22 -19.41 -23.27
C PHE A 649 11.81 -19.76 -22.81
N ARG A 650 11.71 -20.56 -21.75
CA ARG A 650 10.45 -20.95 -21.14
C ARG A 650 10.39 -20.51 -19.68
N PHE A 651 9.50 -19.58 -19.38
CA PHE A 651 9.34 -18.99 -18.05
C PHE A 651 8.32 -19.80 -17.24
N CYS A 652 8.80 -20.58 -16.26
CA CYS A 652 7.95 -21.28 -15.32
C CYS A 652 7.49 -20.35 -14.19
N MET A 653 6.17 -20.17 -14.07
CA MET A 653 5.52 -19.34 -13.06
C MET A 653 4.77 -20.23 -12.07
N LEU A 654 5.36 -20.40 -10.90
CA LEU A 654 4.77 -21.18 -9.82
C LEU A 654 3.62 -20.41 -9.17
N ARG A 655 2.45 -21.02 -9.11
CA ARG A 655 1.30 -20.56 -8.34
C ARG A 655 1.05 -21.53 -7.20
N LYS A 656 1.33 -21.10 -5.96
CA LYS A 656 1.00 -21.89 -4.77
C LYS A 656 -0.53 -22.00 -4.67
N THR A 657 -1.07 -23.20 -4.72
CA THR A 657 -2.50 -23.50 -4.58
C THR A 657 -2.76 -24.22 -3.27
N LEU A 658 -3.86 -23.85 -2.62
CA LEU A 658 -4.26 -24.50 -1.38
C LEU A 658 -5.09 -25.73 -1.74
N VAL A 659 -4.55 -26.90 -1.42
CA VAL A 659 -5.15 -28.20 -1.69
C VAL A 659 -6.26 -28.44 -0.64
N PRO A 660 -7.44 -28.99 -0.96
CA PRO A 660 -8.53 -29.18 0.02
C PRO A 660 -8.11 -29.93 1.30
N GLU A 661 -7.17 -30.86 1.17
CA GLU A 661 -6.61 -31.72 2.20
C GLU A 661 -5.57 -31.02 3.09
N THR A 662 -5.19 -29.77 2.77
CA THR A 662 -4.22 -28.94 3.52
C THR A 662 -4.74 -28.66 4.93
N GLU A 663 -4.00 -29.06 5.96
CA GLU A 663 -4.39 -28.86 7.36
C GLU A 663 -4.19 -27.40 7.81
N ILE A 664 -5.17 -26.56 7.46
CA ILE A 664 -5.31 -25.20 7.97
C ILE A 664 -6.69 -24.97 8.60
N SER A 665 -6.78 -23.95 9.46
CA SER A 665 -8.06 -23.51 10.00
C SER A 665 -9.00 -23.02 8.89
N ARG A 666 -10.31 -23.26 9.04
CA ARG A 666 -11.34 -22.78 8.11
C ARG A 666 -11.24 -21.27 7.85
N MET A 667 -10.89 -20.49 8.87
CA MET A 667 -10.72 -19.05 8.74
C MET A 667 -9.49 -18.67 7.89
N ASP A 668 -8.40 -19.43 7.99
CA ASP A 668 -7.20 -19.22 7.18
C ASP A 668 -7.43 -19.64 5.72
N HIS A 669 -8.29 -20.64 5.48
CA HIS A 669 -8.72 -21.02 4.14
C HIS A 669 -9.52 -19.88 3.47
N HIS A 670 -10.45 -19.25 4.19
CA HIS A 670 -11.18 -18.07 3.70
C HIS A 670 -10.23 -16.88 3.42
N VAL A 671 -9.28 -16.60 4.32
CA VAL A 671 -8.26 -15.56 4.12
C VAL A 671 -7.44 -15.81 2.83
N MET A 672 -7.05 -17.06 2.58
CA MET A 672 -6.36 -17.45 1.35
C MET A 672 -7.22 -17.29 0.09
N ALA A 673 -8.48 -17.72 0.12
CA ALA A 673 -9.42 -17.55 -0.98
C ALA A 673 -9.62 -16.06 -1.33
N VAL A 674 -9.85 -15.20 -0.33
CA VAL A 674 -10.02 -13.74 -0.54
C VAL A 674 -8.72 -13.10 -1.02
N LYS A 675 -7.55 -13.47 -0.46
CA LYS A 675 -6.24 -12.96 -0.93
C LYS A 675 -6.01 -13.30 -2.42
N TYR A 676 -6.32 -14.53 -2.84
CA TYR A 676 -6.17 -14.93 -4.24
C TYR A 676 -7.23 -14.31 -5.16
N ALA A 677 -8.45 -14.08 -4.69
CA ALA A 677 -9.45 -13.30 -5.43
C ALA A 677 -8.97 -11.86 -5.69
N ILE A 678 -8.51 -11.14 -4.66
CA ILE A 678 -7.93 -9.80 -4.78
C ILE A 678 -6.74 -9.82 -5.77
N ARG A 679 -5.85 -10.81 -5.63
CA ARG A 679 -4.67 -10.94 -6.51
C ARG A 679 -5.03 -11.10 -7.99
N ARG A 680 -6.14 -11.77 -8.33
CA ARG A 680 -6.60 -11.87 -9.73
C ARG A 680 -6.95 -10.50 -10.32
N ILE A 681 -7.57 -9.62 -9.53
CA ILE A 681 -7.94 -8.26 -9.95
C ILE A 681 -6.69 -7.38 -10.13
N CYS A 682 -5.64 -7.58 -9.32
CA CYS A 682 -4.37 -6.82 -9.40
C CYS A 682 -3.48 -7.15 -10.61
N GLY A 683 -3.86 -8.11 -11.45
CA GLY A 683 -3.10 -8.56 -12.61
C GLY A 683 -2.16 -9.73 -12.33
N SER A 684 -1.40 -10.15 -13.36
CA SER A 684 -0.55 -11.34 -13.31
C SER A 684 0.94 -10.98 -13.21
N PRO A 685 1.78 -11.84 -12.59
CA PRO A 685 3.24 -11.69 -12.62
C PRO A 685 3.83 -11.59 -14.04
N ALA A 686 3.19 -12.23 -15.02
CA ALA A 686 3.59 -12.13 -16.42
C ALA A 686 3.52 -10.69 -16.95
N ARG A 687 2.49 -9.92 -16.57
CA ARG A 687 2.41 -8.49 -16.91
C ARG A 687 3.48 -7.68 -16.19
N TRP A 688 3.66 -7.91 -14.89
CA TRP A 688 4.59 -7.14 -14.06
C TRP A 688 6.06 -7.25 -14.55
N PHE A 689 6.48 -8.42 -15.04
CA PHE A 689 7.83 -8.66 -15.56
C PHE A 689 7.95 -8.54 -17.09
N GLY A 690 6.91 -8.05 -17.78
CA GLY A 690 6.92 -7.86 -19.23
C GLY A 690 7.07 -9.16 -20.05
N LEU A 691 6.52 -10.26 -19.53
CA LEU A 691 6.63 -11.61 -20.11
C LEU A 691 5.44 -11.99 -21.02
N GLU A 692 4.55 -11.05 -21.35
CA GLU A 692 3.35 -11.28 -22.18
C GLU A 692 3.66 -11.91 -23.55
N ASN A 693 4.80 -11.57 -24.16
CA ASN A 693 5.26 -12.11 -25.44
C ASN A 693 6.28 -13.25 -25.29
N SER A 694 6.32 -13.94 -24.15
CA SER A 694 7.29 -14.99 -23.84
C SER A 694 6.57 -16.34 -23.67
N SER A 695 7.25 -17.46 -23.92
CA SER A 695 6.69 -18.78 -23.61
C SER A 695 6.59 -18.93 -22.08
N THR A 696 5.39 -18.80 -21.51
CA THR A 696 5.15 -18.92 -20.07
C THR A 696 4.43 -20.23 -19.75
N LEU A 697 5.01 -21.03 -18.85
CA LEU A 697 4.38 -22.20 -18.26
C LEU A 697 3.86 -21.80 -16.87
N ILE A 698 2.54 -21.76 -16.67
CA ILE A 698 1.97 -21.56 -15.33
C ILE A 698 1.81 -22.93 -14.69
N GLU A 699 2.48 -23.16 -13.56
CA GLU A 699 2.42 -24.42 -12.85
C GLU A 699 1.87 -24.24 -11.44
N TYR A 700 0.85 -25.02 -11.11
CA TYR A 700 0.28 -25.06 -9.77
C TYR A 700 1.08 -26.03 -8.90
N VAL A 701 1.52 -25.54 -7.73
CA VAL A 701 2.26 -26.31 -6.72
C VAL A 701 1.43 -26.30 -5.44
N PRO A 702 1.25 -27.45 -4.75
CA PRO A 702 0.54 -27.48 -3.49
C PRO A 702 1.24 -26.59 -2.45
N LEU A 703 0.48 -25.84 -1.67
CA LEU A 703 0.98 -25.25 -0.44
C LEU A 703 1.22 -26.39 0.56
N PHE A 704 2.45 -26.88 0.64
CA PHE A 704 2.89 -28.01 1.47
C PHE A 704 2.76 -27.76 2.99
N ALA A 705 1.52 -27.70 3.50
CA ALA A 705 1.26 -27.96 4.90
C ALA A 705 1.22 -29.47 5.16
N LEU A 706 1.03 -29.86 6.43
CA LEU A 706 0.58 -31.20 6.77
C LEU A 706 -0.73 -31.48 6.01
N MET A 707 -0.80 -32.62 5.34
CA MET A 707 -2.06 -33.10 4.75
C MET A 707 -2.81 -33.88 5.83
N ARG A 708 -4.13 -33.72 5.88
CA ARG A 708 -4.95 -34.59 6.75
C ARG A 708 -4.75 -36.05 6.34
N PRO A 709 -4.60 -37.00 7.29
CA PRO A 709 -4.53 -38.41 6.96
C PRO A 709 -5.79 -38.85 6.20
N SER A 710 -5.60 -39.32 4.96
CA SER A 710 -6.65 -40.02 4.22
C SER A 710 -6.81 -41.43 4.76
N ALA A 711 -8.04 -41.93 4.87
CA ALA A 711 -8.28 -43.34 5.12
C ALA A 711 -7.62 -44.19 4.01
N SER A 712 -6.97 -45.29 4.38
CA SER A 712 -6.42 -46.24 3.42
C SER A 712 -7.54 -46.95 2.67
N LEU A 713 -7.45 -46.98 1.34
CA LEU A 713 -8.33 -47.81 0.52
C LEU A 713 -7.92 -49.28 0.69
N GLU A 714 -8.85 -50.13 1.10
CA GLU A 714 -8.70 -51.57 0.98
C GLU A 714 -9.05 -51.99 -0.45
N ARG A 715 -8.19 -52.81 -1.06
CA ARG A 715 -8.40 -53.32 -2.41
C ARG A 715 -9.33 -54.52 -2.34
N GLU A 716 -10.61 -54.35 -2.69
CA GLU A 716 -11.46 -55.49 -3.00
C GLU A 716 -10.91 -56.25 -4.23
N PRO A 717 -10.82 -57.59 -4.18
CA PRO A 717 -10.49 -58.39 -5.35
C PRO A 717 -11.69 -58.38 -6.32
N LEU A 718 -11.42 -58.09 -7.59
CA LEU A 718 -12.40 -58.25 -8.68
C LEU A 718 -12.67 -59.74 -8.89
N SER A 719 -13.82 -60.23 -8.43
CA SER A 719 -14.39 -61.50 -8.86
C SER A 719 -15.03 -61.32 -10.23
N TYR A 720 -14.40 -61.87 -11.27
CA TYR A 720 -15.12 -62.19 -12.48
C TYR A 720 -15.90 -63.48 -12.20
N ASP A 721 -17.23 -63.42 -12.19
CA ASP A 721 -18.05 -64.63 -12.12
C ASP A 721 -17.90 -65.40 -13.43
N GLU A 722 -17.09 -66.46 -13.40
CA GLU A 722 -16.74 -67.30 -14.55
C GLU A 722 -17.88 -68.29 -14.91
N GLN A 723 -19.13 -67.81 -14.86
CA GLN A 723 -20.36 -68.57 -15.13
C GLN A 723 -21.30 -67.85 -16.09
N ALA A 724 -20.79 -67.53 -17.28
CA ALA A 724 -21.60 -67.35 -18.48
C ALA A 724 -21.10 -68.32 -19.55
N ALA A 725 -21.53 -69.58 -19.47
CA ALA A 725 -21.28 -70.56 -20.53
C ALA A 725 -21.94 -70.07 -21.83
N PRO A 726 -21.32 -70.28 -23.02
CA PRO A 726 -21.89 -69.83 -24.27
C PRO A 726 -23.17 -70.60 -24.59
N HIS A 727 -24.32 -69.96 -24.41
CA HIS A 727 -25.56 -70.40 -25.04
C HIS A 727 -25.43 -70.21 -26.55
N THR A 728 -25.24 -71.31 -27.26
CA THR A 728 -25.47 -71.38 -28.70
C THR A 728 -26.97 -71.30 -28.96
N ASP A 729 -27.42 -70.29 -29.69
CA ASP A 729 -28.55 -70.40 -30.61
C ASP A 729 -28.48 -69.29 -31.66
N ASP A 730 -28.71 -69.66 -32.92
CA ASP A 730 -28.77 -68.75 -34.07
C ASP A 730 -30.08 -67.96 -34.04
N ALA A 731 -30.02 -66.66 -33.72
CA ALA A 731 -31.08 -65.72 -34.07
C ALA A 731 -30.53 -64.30 -34.23
N SER A 732 -30.77 -63.69 -35.40
CA SER A 732 -30.54 -62.28 -35.64
C SER A 732 -31.66 -61.45 -35.02
N GLU A 733 -31.39 -60.71 -33.94
CA GLU A 733 -32.31 -59.69 -33.41
C GLU A 733 -31.62 -58.31 -33.27
N ASP A 734 -32.42 -57.27 -33.52
CA ASP A 734 -31.96 -55.90 -33.75
C ASP A 734 -31.45 -55.20 -32.48
N LEU A 735 -30.38 -54.41 -32.65
CA LEU A 735 -29.76 -53.60 -31.58
C LEU A 735 -30.62 -52.44 -31.05
N PHE A 736 -31.88 -52.34 -31.46
CA PHE A 736 -32.83 -51.25 -31.14
C PHE A 736 -34.19 -51.79 -30.73
N SER A 737 -34.22 -52.60 -29.66
CA SER A 737 -35.45 -52.99 -28.98
C SER A 737 -35.33 -52.81 -27.47
N SER A 738 -36.43 -52.40 -26.85
CA SER A 738 -36.65 -52.24 -25.40
C SER A 738 -36.10 -53.42 -24.56
N GLY A 739 -35.66 -53.25 -23.31
CA GLY A 739 -35.86 -52.13 -22.38
C GLY A 739 -36.18 -52.68 -20.98
N ILE A 740 -35.55 -52.10 -19.96
CA ILE A 740 -35.88 -52.21 -18.51
C ILE A 740 -36.48 -53.55 -18.04
N SER A 741 -35.64 -54.44 -17.50
CA SER A 741 -36.05 -55.34 -16.42
C SER A 741 -35.07 -55.23 -15.26
N ALA A 742 -35.62 -55.05 -14.06
CA ALA A 742 -34.89 -54.57 -12.89
C ALA A 742 -33.92 -55.62 -12.32
N GLU A 743 -32.63 -55.29 -12.27
CA GLU A 743 -31.67 -56.05 -11.47
C GLU A 743 -31.43 -55.41 -10.10
N LYS A 744 -31.42 -56.26 -9.07
CA LYS A 744 -31.64 -55.91 -7.67
C LYS A 744 -30.32 -55.76 -6.92
N THR A 745 -29.44 -54.89 -7.42
CA THR A 745 -28.06 -54.78 -6.95
C THR A 745 -27.88 -53.55 -6.06
N ARG A 746 -27.07 -53.67 -5.00
CA ARG A 746 -26.76 -52.60 -4.03
C ARG A 746 -26.48 -51.28 -4.76
N ALA A 747 -27.19 -50.21 -4.39
CA ALA A 747 -27.03 -48.89 -4.97
C ALA A 747 -25.71 -48.21 -4.57
N VAL A 748 -24.59 -48.71 -5.09
CA VAL A 748 -23.42 -47.89 -5.35
C VAL A 748 -23.80 -46.99 -6.52
N ARG A 749 -24.26 -45.77 -6.22
CA ARG A 749 -24.38 -44.73 -7.25
C ARG A 749 -22.96 -44.39 -7.72
N GLY A 750 -22.53 -45.06 -8.79
CA GLY A 750 -21.35 -44.66 -9.53
C GLY A 750 -21.51 -43.20 -9.95
N MET A 751 -20.48 -42.40 -9.72
CA MET A 751 -20.41 -41.05 -10.28
C MET A 751 -20.00 -41.19 -11.74
N GLU A 752 -20.97 -41.50 -12.60
CA GLU A 752 -20.80 -41.49 -14.06
C GLU A 752 -20.49 -40.06 -14.50
N MET A 753 -19.20 -39.73 -14.57
CA MET A 753 -18.73 -38.58 -15.32
C MET A 753 -18.82 -38.93 -16.80
N ASP A 754 -19.74 -38.28 -17.51
CA ASP A 754 -19.71 -38.24 -18.96
C ASP A 754 -18.40 -37.57 -19.40
N PRO A 755 -17.48 -38.27 -20.09
CA PRO A 755 -16.22 -37.67 -20.54
C PRO A 755 -16.43 -36.60 -21.63
N THR A 756 -17.66 -36.43 -22.12
CA THR A 756 -18.06 -35.37 -23.06
C THR A 756 -18.83 -34.21 -22.40
N GLU A 757 -19.13 -34.26 -21.08
CA GLU A 757 -19.56 -33.06 -20.35
C GLU A 757 -18.41 -32.03 -20.36
N SER A 758 -18.53 -31.05 -21.25
CA SER A 758 -17.55 -29.97 -21.35
C SER A 758 -17.47 -29.23 -20.02
N MET A 759 -16.33 -29.29 -19.34
CA MET A 759 -16.07 -28.43 -18.18
C MET A 759 -16.45 -26.99 -18.54
N PRO A 760 -17.24 -26.28 -17.71
CA PRO A 760 -17.59 -24.90 -17.99
C PRO A 760 -16.30 -24.09 -18.12
N THR A 761 -16.05 -23.56 -19.31
CA THR A 761 -14.88 -22.73 -19.57
C THR A 761 -14.95 -21.51 -18.65
N LEU A 762 -14.09 -21.51 -17.61
CA LEU A 762 -13.94 -20.44 -16.65
C LEU A 762 -13.44 -19.18 -17.38
N LYS A 763 -14.38 -18.34 -17.82
CA LYS A 763 -14.15 -17.00 -18.38
C LYS A 763 -13.71 -16.00 -17.32
#